data_AF-A0A417GPV0-F1
#
_entry.id   AF-A0A417GPV0-F1
#
_cell.length_a   1.000
_cell.length_b   1.000
_cell.length_c   1.000
_cell.angle_alpha   90.00
_cell.angle_beta   90.00
_cell.angle_gamma   90.00
#
_symmetry.space_group_name_H-M   'P 1'
#
loop_
_entity.id
_entity.type
_entity.pdbx_description
1 polymer ?
#
loop_
_entity_poly.entity_id
_entity_poly.type
_entity_poly.pdbx_seq_one_letter_code
_entity_poly.pdbx_strand_id
1 'polypeptide(L)'
;MSLEFKPITAKDIDRLTPFYMMRRNRTCDSVFLESFLWREYYNVRYAIWEERALLWLMEYKGRVFSAMPLCREEDLEEAFGELERYFNEELHYPLVINLADEEAVRCLNLPPERYLVKEEEGAYDYLYSAESLKTLAGKKLHKKKNHLNSFIKKYEGRYEYRTLTCEEIQDVWKFLDRWREGKGEDVEEHLDFEVRGIHEILRNCCSLNIRMGGIYVDGELEAFSIGSYNPTERMAVIHIEKANSDMRGLYQLINQQFLIREFPEAEIVNREDDLGIEGLRRAKMSYCPIDFARKYLVEQVSFGESSEKGEGFGWAEHIGALAGDEEERLQAAGLGENTLTDGKMEEKRRKTGEKTEQPQNSHTEEICYADETEKQECRGLWHEAFPDDSVPFADYYFKEKVRDNRILIKREEGKLASMLHLNPYTFVCREGRWRIDYIVGVATAKDRRHRGHMASLLRRMMEDMNQEGVPFTFLMPASEAIYRPFQFAFIYRQPKFRLTREAKERLFFSPLAADGESGETKLAASYMEEWLGARYEAYCSRDEAYVKRLVKELASEDGTLELMYDGERLCGLFSEWGLGEREQRLLYTEASFAGEDRAGEKPAIMARITNVEAFFQMLSGKDEAEYRRERSDRQREADSRTEPRQPDGVLGVRDPFLAACDGYYNIFIEEGRARAEKRASGKGSEREEEILNLSIDSLAQWLFGYRGLDEILESEGRGGQTPEWAGRIRPIDGVLIDEVV
;
A
#
# COMPACT_ATOMS: atom_id res chain seq x y z
N MET A 1 -15.85 32.23 -20.82
CA MET A 1 -14.98 31.11 -21.26
C MET A 1 -15.21 29.99 -20.26
N SER A 2 -15.36 28.73 -20.69
CA SER A 2 -15.49 27.61 -19.74
C SER A 2 -14.16 27.43 -19.00
N LEU A 3 -14.19 27.29 -17.67
CA LEU A 3 -13.01 26.94 -16.90
C LEU A 3 -12.58 25.53 -17.29
N GLU A 4 -11.32 25.35 -17.68
CA GLU A 4 -10.75 24.04 -17.99
C GLU A 4 -9.82 23.62 -16.85
N PHE A 5 -10.31 22.74 -15.99
CA PHE A 5 -9.55 22.20 -14.87
C PHE A 5 -8.69 21.04 -15.33
N LYS A 6 -7.38 21.12 -15.08
CA LYS A 6 -6.41 20.07 -15.42
C LYS A 6 -5.61 19.63 -14.19
N PRO A 7 -5.12 18.38 -14.15
CA PRO A 7 -4.33 17.88 -13.03
C PRO A 7 -3.08 18.72 -12.78
N ILE A 8 -2.75 18.95 -11.51
CA ILE A 8 -1.51 19.60 -11.11
C ILE A 8 -0.32 18.64 -11.27
N THR A 9 0.79 19.15 -11.81
CA THR A 9 2.05 18.41 -11.96
C THR A 9 3.24 19.23 -11.45
N ALA A 10 4.38 18.59 -11.20
CA ALA A 10 5.59 19.30 -10.75
C ALA A 10 6.06 20.38 -11.75
N LYS A 11 5.73 20.23 -13.04
CA LYS A 11 6.09 21.19 -14.10
C LYS A 11 5.30 22.49 -14.02
N ASP A 12 4.19 22.51 -13.29
CA ASP A 12 3.32 23.68 -13.17
C ASP A 12 3.83 24.69 -12.14
N ILE A 13 4.81 24.34 -11.31
CA ILE A 13 5.29 25.16 -10.19
C ILE A 13 5.66 26.59 -10.60
N ASP A 14 6.45 26.76 -11.67
CA ASP A 14 6.89 28.08 -12.14
C ASP A 14 5.71 28.95 -12.55
N ARG A 15 4.65 28.31 -13.07
CA ARG A 15 3.45 28.98 -13.55
C ARG A 15 2.51 29.34 -12.40
N LEU A 16 2.40 28.49 -11.38
CA LEU A 16 1.43 28.66 -10.29
C LEU A 16 1.98 29.47 -9.11
N THR A 17 3.28 29.39 -8.83
CA THR A 17 3.94 30.07 -7.69
C THR A 17 3.59 31.57 -7.60
N PRO A 18 3.53 32.36 -8.70
CA PRO A 18 3.17 33.77 -8.61
C PRO A 18 1.81 34.05 -7.97
N PHE A 19 0.82 33.15 -8.10
CA PHE A 19 -0.53 33.35 -7.54
C PHE A 19 -0.55 33.28 -6.01
N TYR A 20 0.27 32.39 -5.43
CA TYR A 20 0.42 32.27 -3.96
C TYR A 20 0.97 33.56 -3.32
N MET A 21 1.61 34.42 -4.10
CA MET A 21 2.20 35.68 -3.63
C MET A 21 1.27 36.88 -3.76
N MET A 22 0.09 36.73 -4.39
CA MET A 22 -0.80 37.84 -4.75
C MET A 22 -1.60 38.40 -3.56
N ARG A 23 -1.75 37.62 -2.49
CA ARG A 23 -2.42 38.00 -1.25
C ARG A 23 -1.60 37.51 -0.06
N ARG A 24 -1.79 38.16 1.09
CA ARG A 24 -1.28 37.63 2.36
C ARG A 24 -2.06 36.38 2.74
N ASN A 25 -1.34 35.31 3.01
CA ASN A 25 -1.88 34.06 3.52
C ASN A 25 -0.80 33.45 4.42
N ARG A 26 -1.15 33.19 5.68
CA ARG A 26 -0.25 32.60 6.68
C ARG A 26 -0.45 31.09 6.88
N THR A 27 -1.42 30.49 6.20
CA THR A 27 -1.61 29.04 6.22
C THR A 27 -0.48 28.32 5.49
N CYS A 28 -0.33 27.02 5.71
CA CYS A 28 0.61 26.16 5.00
C CYS A 28 0.24 26.07 3.51
N ASP A 29 -1.04 26.27 3.16
CA ASP A 29 -1.55 26.34 1.78
C ASP A 29 -1.07 27.58 1.02
N SER A 30 -0.31 28.48 1.67
CA SER A 30 0.30 29.65 1.05
C SER A 30 1.52 29.34 0.15
N VAL A 31 1.82 28.06 -0.06
CA VAL A 31 2.89 27.59 -0.96
C VAL A 31 2.43 26.43 -1.85
N PHE A 32 3.10 26.26 -2.99
CA PHE A 32 2.77 25.24 -4.00
C PHE A 32 2.83 23.80 -3.48
N LEU A 33 3.73 23.52 -2.53
CA LEU A 33 4.06 22.14 -2.16
C LEU A 33 2.86 21.39 -1.56
N GLU A 34 2.00 22.05 -0.79
CA GLU A 34 0.82 21.43 -0.19
C GLU A 34 -0.14 20.87 -1.24
N SER A 35 -0.52 21.70 -2.21
CA SER A 35 -1.41 21.28 -3.31
C SER A 35 -0.80 20.16 -4.16
N PHE A 36 0.54 20.07 -4.21
CA PHE A 36 1.24 19.00 -4.93
C PHE A 36 1.39 17.71 -4.12
N LEU A 37 1.58 17.81 -2.80
CA LEU A 37 1.75 16.69 -1.87
C LEU A 37 0.46 15.85 -1.81
N TRP A 38 -0.69 16.52 -1.74
CA TRP A 38 -2.00 15.88 -1.61
C TRP A 38 -2.73 15.65 -2.93
N ARG A 39 -2.05 15.82 -4.07
CA ARG A 39 -2.70 15.82 -5.38
C ARG A 39 -3.38 14.51 -5.77
N GLU A 40 -2.78 13.37 -5.39
CA GLU A 40 -3.34 12.04 -5.68
C GLU A 40 -4.52 11.76 -4.75
N TYR A 41 -4.39 12.13 -3.47
CA TYR A 41 -5.42 11.89 -2.47
C TYR A 41 -6.71 12.69 -2.73
N TYR A 42 -6.59 13.94 -3.19
CA TYR A 42 -7.72 14.84 -3.45
C TYR A 42 -8.02 15.06 -4.94
N ASN A 43 -7.43 14.27 -5.85
CA ASN A 43 -7.53 14.45 -7.31
C ASN A 43 -7.43 15.95 -7.72
N VAL A 44 -6.36 16.60 -7.26
CA VAL A 44 -6.22 18.07 -7.32
C VAL A 44 -6.06 18.51 -8.76
N ARG A 45 -7.00 19.33 -9.22
CA ARG A 45 -7.00 19.99 -10.52
C ARG A 45 -7.02 21.51 -10.34
N TYR A 46 -6.47 22.22 -11.32
CA TYR A 46 -6.43 23.67 -11.30
C TYR A 46 -6.88 24.28 -12.63
N ALA A 47 -7.40 25.50 -12.56
CA ALA A 47 -7.68 26.36 -13.71
C ALA A 47 -7.16 27.78 -13.42
N ILE A 48 -6.72 28.49 -14.47
CA ILE A 48 -6.35 29.90 -14.38
C ILE A 48 -7.47 30.74 -14.99
N TRP A 49 -8.13 31.54 -14.18
CA TRP A 49 -9.18 32.45 -14.61
C TRP A 49 -8.60 33.83 -14.94
N GLU A 50 -8.69 34.21 -16.22
CA GLU A 50 -8.30 35.52 -16.77
C GLU A 50 -6.88 36.01 -16.42
N GLU A 51 -5.93 35.11 -16.12
CA GLU A 51 -4.61 35.48 -15.57
C GLU A 51 -4.67 36.23 -14.22
N ARG A 52 -5.85 36.30 -13.59
CA ARG A 52 -6.11 37.00 -12.32
C ARG A 52 -6.16 36.05 -11.14
N ALA A 53 -6.69 34.85 -11.33
CA ALA A 53 -6.88 33.89 -10.25
C ALA A 53 -6.50 32.46 -10.62
N LEU A 54 -5.89 31.76 -9.67
CA LEU A 54 -5.75 30.32 -9.67
C LEU A 54 -6.90 29.71 -8.86
N LEU A 55 -7.68 28.86 -9.54
CA LEU A 55 -8.86 28.18 -9.01
C LEU A 55 -8.56 26.69 -8.86
N TRP A 56 -9.12 26.08 -7.82
CA TRP A 56 -8.91 24.67 -7.49
C TRP A 56 -10.18 23.86 -7.68
N LEU A 57 -10.02 22.60 -8.08
CA LEU A 57 -11.08 21.61 -8.09
C LEU A 57 -10.51 20.32 -7.51
N MET A 58 -11.13 19.86 -6.43
CA MET A 58 -10.70 18.70 -5.67
C MET A 58 -11.86 17.73 -5.52
N GLU A 59 -11.52 16.45 -5.38
CA GLU A 59 -12.48 15.37 -5.25
C GLU A 59 -11.98 14.36 -4.22
N TYR A 60 -12.86 13.99 -3.29
CA TYR A 60 -12.59 12.99 -2.26
C TYR A 60 -13.80 12.10 -2.06
N LYS A 61 -13.64 10.78 -2.23
CA LYS A 61 -14.72 9.78 -2.09
C LYS A 61 -16.01 10.18 -2.86
N GLY A 62 -15.83 10.66 -4.10
CA GLY A 62 -16.92 11.10 -4.99
C GLY A 62 -17.57 12.44 -4.62
N ARG A 63 -17.04 13.16 -3.64
CA ARG A 63 -17.47 14.52 -3.25
C ARG A 63 -16.53 15.55 -3.86
N VAL A 64 -17.09 16.54 -4.54
CA VAL A 64 -16.33 17.62 -5.16
C VAL A 64 -16.34 18.85 -4.25
N PHE A 65 -15.17 19.48 -4.09
CA PHE A 65 -14.98 20.68 -3.29
C PHE A 65 -13.81 21.51 -3.86
N SER A 66 -13.53 22.66 -3.26
CA SER A 66 -12.48 23.57 -3.71
C SER A 66 -11.66 24.13 -2.54
N ALA A 67 -10.62 24.89 -2.89
CA ALA A 67 -9.84 25.72 -2.00
C ALA A 67 -10.06 27.19 -2.38
N MET A 68 -9.76 28.10 -1.46
CA MET A 68 -9.96 29.53 -1.67
C MET A 68 -9.15 30.02 -2.90
N PRO A 69 -9.75 30.80 -3.83
CA PRO A 69 -9.02 31.34 -4.97
C PRO A 69 -7.74 32.08 -4.59
N LEU A 70 -6.64 31.74 -5.26
CA LEU A 70 -5.35 32.42 -5.11
C LEU A 70 -5.26 33.53 -6.14
N CYS A 71 -5.45 34.76 -5.68
CA CYS A 71 -5.53 35.97 -6.50
C CYS A 71 -5.25 37.20 -5.63
N ARG A 72 -5.22 38.40 -6.23
CA ARG A 72 -5.16 39.65 -5.46
C ARG A 72 -6.45 39.83 -4.66
N GLU A 73 -6.35 40.58 -3.57
CA GLU A 73 -7.51 40.89 -2.71
C GLU A 73 -8.66 41.53 -3.50
N GLU A 74 -8.34 42.46 -4.42
CA GLU A 74 -9.31 43.12 -5.30
C GLU A 74 -9.99 42.20 -6.34
N ASP A 75 -9.41 41.04 -6.63
CA ASP A 75 -9.93 40.07 -7.61
C ASP A 75 -10.75 38.94 -6.94
N LEU A 76 -10.70 38.84 -5.61
CA LEU A 76 -11.18 37.67 -4.86
C LEU A 76 -12.70 37.48 -4.95
N GLU A 77 -13.48 38.57 -4.89
CA GLU A 77 -14.95 38.51 -4.99
C GLU A 77 -15.38 37.97 -6.37
N GLU A 78 -14.78 38.47 -7.45
CA GLU A 78 -15.09 38.00 -8.81
C GLU A 78 -14.63 36.55 -9.02
N ALA A 79 -13.42 36.20 -8.57
CA ALA A 79 -12.88 34.85 -8.70
C ALA A 79 -13.69 33.80 -7.93
N PHE A 80 -14.13 34.15 -6.71
CA PHE A 80 -15.04 33.31 -5.92
C PHE A 80 -16.39 33.13 -6.64
N GLY A 81 -16.93 34.22 -7.21
CA GLY A 81 -18.18 34.17 -7.99
C GLY A 81 -18.10 33.27 -9.22
N GLU A 82 -16.97 33.28 -9.95
CA GLU A 82 -16.77 32.40 -11.11
C GLU A 82 -16.61 30.93 -10.71
N LEU A 83 -15.95 30.66 -9.58
CA LEU A 83 -15.87 29.32 -9.00
C LEU A 83 -17.26 28.81 -8.57
N GLU A 84 -18.05 29.65 -7.89
CA GLU A 84 -19.45 29.33 -7.56
C GLU A 84 -20.28 29.03 -8.82
N ARG A 85 -20.15 29.87 -9.85
CA ARG A 85 -20.87 29.70 -11.11
C ARG A 85 -20.52 28.35 -11.75
N TYR A 86 -19.25 27.98 -11.77
CA TYR A 86 -18.81 26.67 -12.29
C TYR A 86 -19.41 25.50 -11.51
N PHE A 87 -19.37 25.55 -10.17
CA PHE A 87 -19.99 24.53 -9.32
C PHE A 87 -21.50 24.39 -9.61
N ASN A 88 -22.22 25.50 -9.70
CA ASN A 88 -23.68 25.47 -9.87
C ASN A 88 -24.14 25.13 -11.29
N GLU A 89 -23.50 25.71 -12.30
CA GLU A 89 -23.94 25.63 -13.70
C GLU A 89 -23.33 24.44 -14.45
N GLU A 90 -22.07 24.10 -14.18
CA GLU A 90 -21.36 23.04 -14.91
C GLU A 90 -21.37 21.72 -14.14
N LEU A 91 -21.12 21.75 -12.82
CA LEU A 91 -21.13 20.54 -11.99
C LEU A 91 -22.51 20.19 -11.41
N HIS A 92 -23.43 21.15 -11.41
CA HIS A 92 -24.71 21.04 -10.72
C HIS A 92 -24.56 20.62 -9.26
N TYR A 93 -23.59 21.22 -8.57
CA TYR A 93 -23.15 20.87 -7.22
C TYR A 93 -22.96 22.13 -6.37
N PRO A 94 -23.26 22.13 -5.06
CA PRO A 94 -23.04 23.30 -4.22
C PRO A 94 -21.54 23.61 -4.06
N LEU A 95 -21.17 24.89 -4.04
CA LEU A 95 -19.79 25.27 -3.73
C LEU A 95 -19.48 24.98 -2.25
N VAL A 96 -18.43 24.18 -2.03
CA VAL A 96 -17.82 23.95 -0.72
C VAL A 96 -16.33 24.27 -0.83
N ILE A 97 -15.84 25.16 0.04
CA ILE A 97 -14.42 25.46 0.21
C ILE A 97 -13.97 25.01 1.59
N ASN A 98 -12.98 24.13 1.63
CA ASN A 98 -12.34 23.73 2.88
C ASN A 98 -11.07 24.53 3.11
N LEU A 99 -10.66 24.61 4.38
CA LEU A 99 -9.38 25.17 4.78
C LEU A 99 -9.13 26.62 4.29
N ALA A 100 -10.20 27.41 4.10
CA ALA A 100 -10.10 28.78 3.65
C ALA A 100 -9.33 29.66 4.63
N ASP A 101 -8.39 30.48 4.13
CA ASP A 101 -7.61 31.38 4.97
C ASP A 101 -8.46 32.48 5.61
N GLU A 102 -8.16 32.81 6.87
CA GLU A 102 -8.87 33.84 7.66
C GLU A 102 -8.90 35.19 6.94
N GLU A 103 -7.82 35.56 6.27
CA GLU A 103 -7.69 36.79 5.49
C GLU A 103 -8.70 36.86 4.34
N ALA A 104 -8.82 35.80 3.55
CA ALA A 104 -9.79 35.71 2.45
C ALA A 104 -11.24 35.70 2.94
N VAL A 105 -11.55 34.97 4.00
CA VAL A 105 -12.90 34.93 4.58
C VAL A 105 -13.33 36.31 5.06
N ARG A 106 -12.44 37.05 5.73
CA ARG A 106 -12.69 38.43 6.15
C ARG A 106 -12.85 39.38 4.97
N CYS A 107 -12.05 39.20 3.92
CA CYS A 107 -12.14 40.00 2.70
C CYS A 107 -13.48 39.80 2.00
N LEU A 108 -13.92 38.55 1.81
CA LEU A 108 -15.16 38.22 1.11
C LEU A 108 -16.41 38.63 1.90
N ASN A 109 -16.37 38.56 3.24
CA ASN A 109 -17.49 38.90 4.11
C ASN A 109 -18.82 38.30 3.63
N LEU A 110 -18.80 36.98 3.41
CA LEU A 110 -19.87 36.25 2.73
C LEU A 110 -21.22 36.35 3.47
N PRO A 111 -22.34 36.56 2.75
CA PRO A 111 -23.65 36.72 3.36
C PRO A 111 -24.17 35.42 3.99
N PRO A 112 -24.59 35.42 5.27
CA PRO A 112 -25.01 34.21 5.99
C PRO A 112 -26.28 33.56 5.43
N GLU A 113 -27.10 34.31 4.69
CA GLU A 113 -28.26 33.80 3.96
C GLU A 113 -27.88 32.93 2.75
N ARG A 114 -26.63 33.01 2.26
CA ARG A 114 -26.15 32.23 1.12
C ARG A 114 -25.07 31.23 1.49
N TYR A 115 -24.27 31.51 2.52
CA TYR A 115 -23.15 30.67 2.93
C TYR A 115 -23.11 30.41 4.43
N LEU A 116 -22.76 29.19 4.80
CA LEU A 116 -22.30 28.84 6.13
C LEU A 116 -20.78 29.02 6.16
N VAL A 117 -20.29 29.85 7.09
CA VAL A 117 -18.85 30.04 7.32
C VAL A 117 -18.54 29.62 8.75
N LYS A 118 -17.70 28.60 8.91
CA LYS A 118 -17.36 28.01 10.20
C LYS A 118 -15.84 27.85 10.34
N GLU A 119 -15.29 28.23 11.48
CA GLU A 119 -13.88 27.93 11.80
C GLU A 119 -13.70 26.42 11.95
N GLU A 120 -12.70 25.85 11.28
CA GLU A 120 -12.37 24.44 11.42
C GLU A 120 -11.47 24.25 12.65
N GLU A 121 -12.09 24.06 13.82
CA GLU A 121 -11.39 23.88 15.08
C GLU A 121 -10.41 22.70 15.01
N GLY A 122 -9.13 22.98 15.22
CA GLY A 122 -8.04 21.98 15.17
C GLY A 122 -7.29 21.91 13.82
N ALA A 123 -7.78 22.58 12.78
CA ALA A 123 -7.09 22.68 11.48
C ALA A 123 -6.17 23.91 11.37
N TYR A 124 -6.01 24.68 12.45
CA TYR A 124 -5.16 25.87 12.45
C TYR A 124 -3.67 25.49 12.40
N ASP A 125 -2.87 26.30 11.71
CA ASP A 125 -1.42 26.09 11.70
C ASP A 125 -0.72 26.80 12.85
N TYR A 126 0.34 26.17 13.35
CA TYR A 126 1.15 26.73 14.42
C TYR A 126 2.21 27.69 13.87
N LEU A 127 2.14 28.96 14.27
CA LEU A 127 3.09 29.99 13.88
C LEU A 127 4.10 30.28 14.99
N TYR A 128 5.39 30.31 14.65
CA TYR A 128 6.49 30.54 15.58
C TYR A 128 7.38 31.70 15.14
N SER A 129 8.02 32.35 16.11
CA SER A 129 9.15 33.22 15.83
C SER A 129 10.34 32.38 15.34
N ALA A 130 10.83 32.67 14.13
CA ALA A 130 11.99 31.98 13.57
C ALA A 130 13.24 32.17 14.44
N GLU A 131 13.45 33.36 15.00
CA GLU A 131 14.56 33.63 15.92
C GLU A 131 14.48 32.77 17.19
N SER A 132 13.26 32.57 17.72
CA SER A 132 13.06 31.70 18.89
C SER A 132 13.42 30.25 18.59
N LEU A 133 13.04 29.72 17.43
CA LEU A 133 13.39 28.34 17.02
C LEU A 133 14.87 28.18 16.65
N LYS A 134 15.47 29.19 15.99
CA LYS A 134 16.90 29.21 15.65
C LYS A 134 17.79 29.28 16.90
N THR A 135 17.40 30.03 17.93
CA THR A 135 18.25 30.22 19.13
C THR A 135 17.89 29.30 20.30
N LEU A 136 16.64 28.84 20.37
CA LEU A 136 16.04 28.16 21.53
C LEU A 136 16.30 28.91 22.86
N ALA A 137 16.39 30.24 22.80
CA ALA A 137 16.72 31.08 23.93
C ALA A 137 15.51 31.36 24.83
N GLY A 138 15.78 31.76 26.07
CA GLY A 138 14.75 32.17 27.03
C GLY A 138 14.22 31.04 27.94
N LYS A 139 13.53 31.47 29.00
CA LYS A 139 13.07 30.57 30.08
C LYS A 139 12.08 29.51 29.59
N LYS A 140 11.22 29.85 28.62
CA LYS A 140 10.19 28.95 28.09
C LYS A 140 10.79 27.81 27.26
N LEU A 141 11.83 28.07 26.45
CA LEU A 141 12.47 27.08 25.57
C LEU A 141 13.67 26.36 26.20
N HIS A 142 14.02 26.69 27.45
CA HIS A 142 15.17 26.11 28.15
C HIS A 142 15.20 24.57 28.14
N LYS A 143 14.03 23.91 28.27
CA LYS A 143 13.96 22.44 28.18
C LYS A 143 14.39 21.93 26.79
N LYS A 144 13.92 22.56 25.71
CA LYS A 144 14.30 22.20 24.32
C LYS A 144 15.80 22.42 24.10
N LYS A 145 16.33 23.54 24.57
CA LYS A 145 17.77 23.82 24.54
C LYS A 145 18.59 22.77 25.30
N ASN A 146 18.07 22.25 26.42
CA ASN A 146 18.74 21.16 27.14
C ASN A 146 18.75 19.84 26.36
N HIS A 147 17.66 19.49 25.68
CA HIS A 147 17.64 18.31 24.81
C HIS A 147 18.64 18.43 23.66
N LEU A 148 18.66 19.59 22.99
CA LEU A 148 19.66 19.92 21.97
C LEU A 148 21.09 19.77 22.50
N ASN A 149 21.42 20.44 23.61
CA ASN A 149 22.76 20.39 24.20
C ASN A 149 23.15 18.97 24.63
N SER A 150 22.18 18.17 25.10
CA SER A 150 22.41 16.76 25.45
C SER A 150 22.76 15.93 24.22
N PHE A 151 22.11 16.18 23.08
CA PHE A 151 22.44 15.52 21.82
C PHE A 151 23.85 15.92 21.37
N ILE A 152 24.12 17.24 21.27
CA ILE A 152 25.41 17.77 20.83
C ILE A 152 26.56 17.18 21.66
N LYS A 153 26.42 17.13 22.99
CA LYS A 153 27.43 16.54 23.88
C LYS A 153 27.61 15.04 23.68
N LYS A 154 26.53 14.29 23.42
CA LYS A 154 26.57 12.82 23.29
C LYS A 154 27.17 12.37 21.95
N TYR A 155 26.94 13.14 20.89
CA TYR A 155 27.33 12.81 19.53
C TYR A 155 28.43 13.72 18.99
N GLU A 156 29.13 14.46 19.85
CA GLU A 156 30.20 15.37 19.46
C GLU A 156 31.23 14.69 18.53
N GLY A 157 31.49 15.31 17.37
CA GLY A 157 32.37 14.77 16.33
C GLY A 157 31.82 13.59 15.53
N ARG A 158 30.59 13.14 15.81
CA ARG A 158 29.95 11.98 15.18
C ARG A 158 28.67 12.31 14.44
N TYR A 159 28.21 13.56 14.48
CA TYR A 159 27.07 14.01 13.68
C TYR A 159 27.46 15.15 12.76
N GLU A 160 26.76 15.26 11.64
CA GLU A 160 26.85 16.39 10.72
C GLU A 160 25.47 16.76 10.17
N TYR A 161 25.30 18.03 9.84
CA TYR A 161 24.16 18.51 9.07
C TYR A 161 24.56 18.56 7.60
N ARG A 162 23.69 18.06 6.71
CA ARG A 162 23.84 18.19 5.27
C ARG A 162 22.58 18.79 4.66
N THR A 163 22.75 19.77 3.77
CA THR A 163 21.69 20.14 2.83
C THR A 163 21.48 18.95 1.90
N LEU A 164 20.26 18.45 1.82
CA LEU A 164 19.94 17.30 0.99
C LEU A 164 19.59 17.77 -0.41
N THR A 165 20.08 17.03 -1.39
CA THR A 165 19.78 17.23 -2.80
C THR A 165 19.14 15.95 -3.36
N CYS A 166 18.94 15.92 -4.67
CA CYS A 166 18.45 14.74 -5.35
C CYS A 166 19.46 13.56 -5.32
N GLU A 167 20.72 13.78 -4.92
CA GLU A 167 21.73 12.73 -4.79
C GLU A 167 21.51 11.86 -3.54
N GLU A 168 21.00 12.45 -2.45
CA GLU A 168 20.79 11.77 -1.16
C GLU A 168 19.42 11.08 -1.03
N ILE A 169 18.66 10.96 -2.12
CA ILE A 169 17.33 10.33 -2.14
C ILE A 169 17.36 8.92 -1.54
N GLN A 170 18.39 8.14 -1.86
CA GLN A 170 18.55 6.77 -1.35
C GLN A 170 18.69 6.73 0.17
N ASP A 171 19.32 7.74 0.78
CA ASP A 171 19.52 7.79 2.21
C ASP A 171 18.21 8.18 2.92
N VAL A 172 17.42 9.07 2.30
CA VAL A 172 16.05 9.37 2.77
C VAL A 172 15.16 8.14 2.69
N TRP A 173 15.26 7.34 1.61
CA TRP A 173 14.51 6.08 1.48
C TRP A 173 14.89 5.08 2.56
N LYS A 174 16.18 4.79 2.73
CA LYS A 174 16.65 3.89 3.81
C LYS A 174 16.22 4.38 5.19
N PHE A 175 16.22 5.69 5.43
CA PHE A 175 15.73 6.24 6.68
C PHE A 175 14.22 6.02 6.85
N LEU A 176 13.41 6.30 5.82
CA LEU A 176 11.96 6.09 5.86
C LEU A 176 11.60 4.62 6.05
N ASP A 177 12.31 3.69 5.39
CA ASP A 177 12.11 2.25 5.56
C ASP A 177 12.39 1.83 7.01
N ARG A 178 13.55 2.20 7.56
CA ARG A 178 13.90 1.94 8.98
C ARG A 178 12.92 2.61 9.95
N TRP A 179 12.52 3.85 9.65
CA TRP A 179 11.59 4.62 10.49
C TRP A 179 10.19 4.01 10.49
N ARG A 180 9.74 3.47 9.34
CA ARG A 180 8.50 2.69 9.21
C ARG A 180 8.57 1.39 10.00
N GLU A 181 9.66 0.63 9.87
CA GLU A 181 9.85 -0.63 10.62
C GLU A 181 9.79 -0.42 12.14
N GLY A 182 10.28 0.72 12.65
CA GLY A 182 10.24 1.07 14.06
C GLY A 182 8.89 1.56 14.60
N LYS A 183 7.90 1.83 13.73
CA LYS A 183 6.59 2.43 14.10
C LYS A 183 5.46 1.42 14.30
N GLY A 184 5.62 0.17 13.84
CA GLY A 184 4.55 -0.84 13.85
C GLY A 184 3.52 -0.63 12.73
N GLU A 185 2.75 -1.67 12.40
CA GLU A 185 1.92 -1.80 11.18
C GLU A 185 0.63 -0.94 11.19
N ASP A 186 0.53 0.07 12.06
CA ASP A 186 -0.75 0.76 12.35
C ASP A 186 -0.93 2.01 11.48
N VAL A 187 0.14 2.55 10.90
CA VAL A 187 0.16 3.92 10.36
C VAL A 187 -0.35 4.04 8.92
N GLU A 188 -1.10 3.06 8.40
CA GLU A 188 -1.07 2.75 6.96
C GLU A 188 -1.78 3.74 6.02
N GLU A 189 -2.89 4.39 6.37
CA GLU A 189 -3.59 5.20 5.35
C GLU A 189 -2.90 6.55 5.06
N HIS A 190 -2.74 7.42 6.07
CA HIS A 190 -2.15 8.75 5.86
C HIS A 190 -0.64 8.73 5.64
N LEU A 191 0.08 7.78 6.25
CA LEU A 191 1.53 7.68 6.10
C LEU A 191 1.92 7.16 4.71
N ASP A 192 1.06 6.40 4.04
CA ASP A 192 1.32 5.99 2.66
C ASP A 192 1.15 7.14 1.68
N PHE A 193 0.15 8.00 1.85
CA PHE A 193 0.05 9.22 1.03
C PHE A 193 1.15 10.23 1.36
N GLU A 194 1.50 10.44 2.63
CA GLU A 194 2.63 11.30 3.01
C GLU A 194 3.94 10.76 2.42
N VAL A 195 4.19 9.45 2.51
CA VAL A 195 5.42 8.84 1.98
C VAL A 195 5.41 8.80 0.45
N ARG A 196 4.28 8.51 -0.21
CA ARG A 196 4.15 8.67 -1.67
C ARG A 196 4.38 10.12 -2.08
N GLY A 197 3.84 11.07 -1.33
CA GLY A 197 4.08 12.50 -1.50
C GLY A 197 5.57 12.85 -1.37
N ILE A 198 6.26 12.29 -0.36
CA ILE A 198 7.72 12.40 -0.21
C ILE A 198 8.43 11.76 -1.41
N HIS A 199 8.02 10.58 -1.88
CA HIS A 199 8.60 9.95 -3.06
C HIS A 199 8.46 10.85 -4.29
N GLU A 200 7.31 11.48 -4.48
CA GLU A 200 7.04 12.38 -5.59
C GLU A 200 7.83 13.70 -5.47
N ILE A 201 7.99 14.23 -4.26
CA ILE A 201 8.87 15.35 -3.98
C ILE A 201 10.31 15.00 -4.35
N LEU A 202 10.82 13.85 -3.90
CA LEU A 202 12.17 13.39 -4.16
C LEU A 202 12.40 13.09 -5.64
N ARG A 203 11.42 12.53 -6.36
CA ARG A 203 11.52 12.32 -7.82
C ARG A 203 11.59 13.63 -8.60
N ASN A 204 10.96 14.69 -8.08
CA ASN A 204 10.85 15.97 -8.74
C ASN A 204 11.67 17.08 -8.05
N CYS A 205 12.61 16.75 -7.15
CA CYS A 205 13.31 17.75 -6.33
C CYS A 205 14.12 18.78 -7.13
N CYS A 206 14.57 18.45 -8.36
CA CYS A 206 15.20 19.43 -9.24
C CYS A 206 14.22 20.46 -9.82
N SER A 207 12.93 20.13 -9.89
CA SER A 207 11.88 20.98 -10.44
C SER A 207 11.14 21.77 -9.37
N LEU A 208 11.11 21.26 -8.14
CA LEU A 208 10.39 21.90 -7.03
C LEU A 208 11.29 22.93 -6.32
N ASN A 209 10.74 24.11 -6.04
CA ASN A 209 11.40 25.15 -5.25
C ASN A 209 11.28 24.86 -3.75
N ILE A 210 11.94 23.79 -3.30
CA ILE A 210 11.94 23.31 -1.92
C ILE A 210 13.36 23.31 -1.36
N ARG A 211 13.47 23.35 -0.03
CA ARG A 211 14.73 23.17 0.69
C ARG A 211 14.65 21.89 1.51
N MET A 212 15.74 21.14 1.56
CA MET A 212 15.81 19.85 2.25
C MET A 212 17.08 19.77 3.07
N GLY A 213 17.00 19.18 4.27
CA GLY A 213 18.13 19.08 5.18
C GLY A 213 18.09 17.79 6.00
N GLY A 214 19.27 17.26 6.31
CA GLY A 214 19.43 16.00 7.04
C GLY A 214 20.47 16.09 8.14
N ILE A 215 20.28 15.30 9.19
CA ILE A 215 21.31 15.03 10.21
C ILE A 215 21.80 13.61 10.00
N TYR A 216 23.10 13.48 9.73
CA TYR A 216 23.79 12.21 9.69
C TYR A 216 24.47 11.96 11.03
N VAL A 217 24.41 10.74 11.55
CA VAL A 217 25.14 10.31 12.74
C VAL A 217 25.88 9.02 12.43
N ASP A 218 27.18 8.98 12.71
CA ASP A 218 28.06 7.85 12.41
C ASP A 218 27.99 7.41 10.92
N GLY A 219 27.68 8.36 10.01
CA GLY A 219 27.57 8.13 8.57
C GLY A 219 26.16 7.77 8.05
N GLU A 220 25.18 7.57 8.93
CA GLU A 220 23.80 7.23 8.55
C GLU A 220 22.85 8.41 8.74
N LEU A 221 21.88 8.58 7.82
CA LEU A 221 20.84 9.60 7.96
C LEU A 221 19.90 9.21 9.10
N GLU A 222 19.80 10.06 10.13
CA GLU A 222 19.00 9.80 11.34
C GLU A 222 17.86 10.81 11.54
N ALA A 223 17.87 11.92 10.80
CA ALA A 223 16.74 12.85 10.72
C ALA A 223 16.77 13.62 9.41
N PHE A 224 15.60 14.02 8.91
CA PHE A 224 15.49 14.93 7.78
C PHE A 224 14.28 15.86 7.90
N SER A 225 14.33 16.98 7.17
CA SER A 225 13.23 17.92 7.06
C SER A 225 13.15 18.52 5.66
N ILE A 226 11.92 18.82 5.22
CA ILE A 226 11.59 19.43 3.93
C ILE A 226 10.70 20.64 4.20
N GLY A 227 10.97 21.74 3.51
CA GLY A 227 10.24 22.99 3.71
C GLY A 227 10.26 23.89 2.47
N SER A 228 9.32 24.82 2.44
CA SER A 228 9.20 25.86 1.42
C SER A 228 9.31 27.26 2.03
N TYR A 229 9.54 28.27 1.20
CA TYR A 229 9.60 29.66 1.64
C TYR A 229 8.47 30.49 1.02
N ASN A 230 7.67 31.12 1.87
CA ASN A 230 6.73 32.16 1.48
C ASN A 230 7.40 33.53 1.71
N PRO A 231 7.88 34.21 0.65
CA PRO A 231 8.58 35.49 0.79
C PRO A 231 7.66 36.67 1.11
N THR A 232 6.36 36.59 0.80
CA THR A 232 5.40 37.65 1.13
C THR A 232 5.23 37.79 2.64
N GLU A 233 5.13 36.68 3.36
CA GLU A 233 5.07 36.65 4.83
C GLU A 233 6.46 36.52 5.49
N ARG A 234 7.53 36.42 4.69
CA ARG A 234 8.90 36.11 5.15
C ARG A 234 8.91 34.86 6.05
N MET A 235 8.17 33.84 5.63
CA MET A 235 7.80 32.69 6.43
C MET A 235 8.37 31.39 5.84
N ALA A 236 9.02 30.58 6.68
CA ALA A 236 9.33 29.20 6.34
C ALA A 236 8.12 28.31 6.66
N VAL A 237 7.72 27.45 5.72
CA VAL A 237 6.68 26.44 5.93
C VAL A 237 7.36 25.08 6.00
N ILE A 238 7.23 24.40 7.12
CA ILE A 238 7.89 23.12 7.39
C ILE A 238 6.89 21.99 7.19
N HIS A 239 6.98 21.34 6.03
CA HIS A 239 6.05 20.31 5.58
C HIS A 239 6.35 18.96 6.22
N ILE A 240 7.63 18.59 6.25
CA ILE A 240 8.05 17.28 6.76
C ILE A 240 9.20 17.48 7.74
N GLU A 241 9.11 16.83 8.90
CA GLU A 241 10.19 16.74 9.89
C GLU A 241 10.14 15.36 10.53
N LYS A 242 11.09 14.49 10.19
CA LYS A 242 11.19 13.13 10.74
C LYS A 242 12.57 12.92 11.35
N ALA A 243 12.61 12.23 12.49
CA ALA A 243 13.85 11.90 13.18
C ALA A 243 13.74 10.57 13.94
N ASN A 244 14.88 9.90 14.12
CA ASN A 244 14.99 8.72 14.97
C ASN A 244 14.60 9.06 16.42
N SER A 245 13.52 8.45 16.91
CA SER A 245 12.96 8.70 18.24
C SER A 245 13.84 8.21 19.39
N ASP A 246 14.74 7.26 19.14
CA ASP A 246 15.64 6.71 20.17
C ASP A 246 16.78 7.69 20.51
N MET A 247 16.98 8.71 19.68
CA MET A 247 18.04 9.68 19.82
C MET A 247 17.54 10.96 20.51
N ARG A 248 17.63 10.96 21.84
CA ARG A 248 17.25 12.14 22.66
C ARG A 248 17.88 13.42 22.13
N GLY A 249 17.03 14.37 21.74
CA GLY A 249 17.42 15.71 21.30
C GLY A 249 17.56 15.88 19.79
N LEU A 250 17.43 14.81 19.00
CA LEU A 250 17.58 14.85 17.55
C LEU A 250 16.49 15.69 16.87
N TYR A 251 15.22 15.57 17.28
CA TYR A 251 14.14 16.45 16.81
C TYR A 251 14.43 17.93 17.06
N GLN A 252 15.04 18.28 18.20
CA GLN A 252 15.43 19.67 18.48
C GLN A 252 16.58 20.13 17.58
N LEU A 253 17.50 19.22 17.27
CA LEU A 253 18.63 19.51 16.39
C LEU A 253 18.18 19.73 14.94
N ILE A 254 17.42 18.82 14.34
CA ILE A 254 16.95 18.98 12.95
C ILE A 254 16.08 20.23 12.82
N ASN A 255 15.16 20.47 13.75
CA ASN A 255 14.30 21.66 13.74
C ASN A 255 15.10 22.96 13.73
N GLN A 256 16.12 23.06 14.60
CA GLN A 256 16.95 24.25 14.69
C GLN A 256 17.89 24.40 13.48
N GLN A 257 18.62 23.35 13.15
CA GLN A 257 19.66 23.42 12.12
C GLN A 257 19.06 23.64 10.74
N PHE A 258 17.93 23.01 10.43
CA PHE A 258 17.22 23.24 9.18
C PHE A 258 16.84 24.72 9.01
N LEU A 259 16.28 25.35 10.04
CA LEU A 259 15.95 26.78 9.98
C LEU A 259 17.18 27.70 9.86
N ILE A 260 18.28 27.37 10.53
CA ILE A 260 19.52 28.17 10.47
C ILE A 260 20.16 28.11 9.08
N ARG A 261 20.20 26.91 8.49
CA ARG A 261 20.92 26.62 7.25
C ARG A 261 20.09 26.95 6.02
N GLU A 262 18.84 26.49 6.04
CA GLU A 262 17.96 26.55 4.90
C GLU A 262 16.97 27.70 4.97
N PHE A 263 16.79 28.42 6.07
CA PHE A 263 15.89 29.59 6.09
C PHE A 263 16.43 30.75 6.94
N PRO A 264 17.68 31.20 6.72
CA PRO A 264 18.27 32.29 7.51
C PRO A 264 17.42 33.57 7.49
N GLU A 265 16.72 33.84 6.38
CA GLU A 265 15.87 35.00 6.12
C GLU A 265 14.46 34.94 6.73
N ALA A 266 14.02 33.76 7.19
CA ALA A 266 12.68 33.62 7.76
C ALA A 266 12.55 34.35 9.10
N GLU A 267 11.43 35.05 9.28
CA GLU A 267 10.99 35.72 10.51
C GLU A 267 9.90 34.92 11.24
N ILE A 268 9.04 34.26 10.47
CA ILE A 268 7.98 33.37 10.96
C ILE A 268 8.27 31.95 10.48
N VAL A 269 7.90 30.97 11.28
CA VAL A 269 7.89 29.56 10.88
C VAL A 269 6.48 29.03 11.06
N ASN A 270 5.86 28.55 9.99
CA ASN A 270 4.66 27.75 10.03
C ASN A 270 5.08 26.27 10.09
N ARG A 271 4.57 25.54 11.07
CA ARG A 271 4.82 24.09 11.21
C ARG A 271 3.53 23.28 11.13
N GLU A 272 2.53 23.77 10.40
CA GLU A 272 1.26 23.11 10.07
C GLU A 272 0.41 22.76 11.29
N ASP A 273 -0.73 22.09 11.09
CA ASP A 273 -1.71 21.76 12.14
C ASP A 273 -1.40 20.47 12.91
N ASP A 274 -2.07 20.23 14.04
CA ASP A 274 -1.82 19.05 14.87
C ASP A 274 -2.64 17.82 14.51
N LEU A 275 -3.41 17.87 13.42
CA LEU A 275 -4.31 16.83 12.92
C LEU A 275 -5.31 16.31 13.99
N GLY A 276 -5.54 17.07 15.05
CA GLY A 276 -6.37 16.65 16.18
C GLY A 276 -5.64 15.82 17.24
N ILE A 277 -4.33 15.63 17.14
CA ILE A 277 -3.55 14.64 17.89
C ILE A 277 -3.01 15.24 19.18
N GLU A 278 -3.40 14.69 20.34
CA GLU A 278 -3.04 15.29 21.63
C GLU A 278 -1.52 15.35 21.85
N GLY A 279 -0.79 14.27 21.52
CA GLY A 279 0.67 14.24 21.60
C GLY A 279 1.33 15.30 20.72
N LEU A 280 0.84 15.49 19.49
CA LEU A 280 1.37 16.48 18.55
C LEU A 280 1.05 17.89 18.97
N ARG A 281 -0.18 18.13 19.42
CA ARG A 281 -0.59 19.39 20.04
C ARG A 281 0.33 19.75 21.19
N ARG A 282 0.59 18.82 22.12
CA ARG A 282 1.54 19.04 23.24
C ARG A 282 2.94 19.35 22.73
N ALA A 283 3.43 18.63 21.72
CA ALA A 283 4.75 18.85 21.14
C ALA A 283 4.87 20.23 20.48
N LYS A 284 3.91 20.62 19.62
CA LYS A 284 3.86 21.90 18.93
C LYS A 284 3.68 23.07 19.90
N MET A 285 2.76 22.96 20.87
CA MET A 285 2.58 23.95 21.92
C MET A 285 3.82 24.13 22.80
N SER A 286 4.61 23.07 23.02
CA SER A 286 5.84 23.15 23.83
C SER A 286 6.94 24.02 23.21
N TYR A 287 6.86 24.32 21.91
CA TYR A 287 7.72 25.29 21.23
C TYR A 287 7.24 26.74 21.32
N CYS A 288 6.15 27.00 22.07
CA CYS A 288 5.62 28.33 22.35
C CYS A 288 5.27 29.10 21.05
N PRO A 289 4.24 28.67 20.30
CA PRO A 289 3.76 29.42 19.14
C PRO A 289 3.42 30.86 19.53
N ILE A 290 3.66 31.78 18.61
CA ILE A 290 3.36 33.21 18.76
C ILE A 290 1.94 33.55 18.30
N ASP A 291 1.37 32.73 17.40
CA ASP A 291 0.02 32.88 16.86
C ASP A 291 -0.43 31.58 16.18
N PHE A 292 -1.67 31.57 15.66
CA PHE A 292 -2.24 30.47 14.87
C PHE A 292 -2.86 31.00 13.57
N ALA A 293 -2.55 30.37 12.43
CA ALA A 293 -3.23 30.66 11.16
C ALA A 293 -4.55 29.88 11.13
N ARG A 294 -5.69 30.55 11.34
CA ARG A 294 -7.01 29.93 11.37
C ARG A 294 -7.49 29.61 9.96
N LYS A 295 -8.22 28.50 9.84
CA LYS A 295 -8.80 28.00 8.60
C LYS A 295 -10.31 27.84 8.77
N TYR A 296 -11.04 28.00 7.67
CA TYR A 296 -12.51 28.03 7.68
C TYR A 296 -13.11 27.14 6.60
N LEU A 297 -14.22 26.51 6.95
CA LEU A 297 -15.15 25.87 6.05
C LEU A 297 -16.14 26.90 5.54
N VAL A 298 -16.33 26.96 4.21
CA VAL A 298 -17.32 27.79 3.54
C VAL A 298 -18.22 26.89 2.70
N GLU A 299 -19.51 26.85 3.02
CA GLU A 299 -20.50 26.04 2.30
C GLU A 299 -21.63 26.90 1.73
N GLN A 300 -21.98 26.70 0.48
CA GLN A 300 -23.13 27.38 -0.15
C GLN A 300 -24.47 26.73 0.25
N VAL A 301 -25.14 27.28 1.25
CA VAL A 301 -26.45 26.79 1.75
C VAL A 301 -27.65 27.19 0.89
N SER A 302 -27.44 28.07 -0.10
CA SER A 302 -28.49 28.59 -1.00
C SER A 302 -28.72 27.75 -2.26
N PHE A 303 -28.07 26.59 -2.40
CA PHE A 303 -28.14 25.73 -3.57
C PHE A 303 -29.26 24.67 -3.48
N GLY A 304 -30.22 24.68 -4.42
CA GLY A 304 -31.35 23.73 -4.49
C GLY A 304 -32.57 24.10 -3.60
N GLU A 305 -33.71 23.42 -3.78
CA GLU A 305 -34.97 23.63 -3.00
C GLU A 305 -34.89 23.17 -1.53
N SER A 306 -33.69 22.91 -0.99
CA SER A 306 -33.48 22.52 0.42
C SER A 306 -33.37 23.72 1.37
N SER A 307 -34.13 24.79 1.11
CA SER A 307 -34.25 25.92 2.04
C SER A 307 -35.26 25.61 3.16
N GLU A 308 -35.04 24.54 3.93
CA GLU A 308 -35.68 24.39 5.23
C GLU A 308 -34.62 24.14 6.30
N LYS A 309 -34.18 25.27 6.89
CA LYS A 309 -33.25 25.44 8.01
C LYS A 309 -31.77 25.29 7.61
N GLY A 310 -31.00 26.36 7.82
CA GLY A 310 -29.57 26.48 7.54
C GLY A 310 -28.67 25.53 8.33
N GLU A 311 -28.93 24.23 8.21
CA GLU A 311 -28.03 23.14 8.58
C GLU A 311 -27.15 22.89 7.34
N GLY A 312 -25.83 23.00 7.51
CA GLY A 312 -24.85 22.79 6.44
C GLY A 312 -24.89 21.37 5.87
N PHE A 313 -24.11 21.13 4.83
CA PHE A 313 -23.94 19.80 4.28
C PHE A 313 -23.09 18.97 5.24
N GLY A 314 -23.71 18.14 6.08
CA GLY A 314 -22.98 17.35 7.11
C GLY A 314 -21.83 16.47 6.59
N TRP A 315 -21.69 16.26 5.27
CA TRP A 315 -20.53 15.59 4.67
C TRP A 315 -19.31 16.50 4.51
N ALA A 316 -19.47 17.81 4.42
CA ALA A 316 -18.38 18.76 4.16
C ALA A 316 -17.46 18.93 5.38
N GLU A 317 -18.01 18.82 6.60
CA GLU A 317 -17.22 18.79 7.86
C GLU A 317 -16.25 17.59 7.95
N HIS A 318 -16.45 16.57 7.11
CA HIS A 318 -15.61 15.36 7.07
C HIS A 318 -14.54 15.38 5.97
N ILE A 319 -14.42 16.46 5.20
CA ILE A 319 -13.42 16.58 4.12
C ILE A 319 -12.20 17.41 4.55
N GLY A 320 -12.38 18.45 5.38
CA GLY A 320 -11.31 19.36 5.82
C GLY A 320 -10.66 19.00 7.17
N ALA A 321 -11.40 18.36 8.08
CA ALA A 321 -10.80 17.73 9.23
C ALA A 321 -10.17 16.41 8.80
N LEU A 322 -9.03 16.04 9.37
CA LEU A 322 -8.64 14.62 9.46
C LEU A 322 -9.66 13.92 10.37
N ALA A 323 -10.85 13.71 9.81
CA ALA A 323 -11.91 12.87 10.32
C ALA A 323 -11.55 11.42 10.04
N GLY A 324 -10.37 11.06 10.52
CA GLY A 324 -10.04 9.73 10.95
C GLY A 324 -10.30 9.58 12.44
N ASP A 325 -10.64 8.38 12.87
CA ASP A 325 -10.81 8.04 14.29
C ASP A 325 -9.54 8.42 15.10
N GLU A 326 -9.68 8.56 16.42
CA GLU A 326 -8.62 9.00 17.35
C GLU A 326 -7.28 8.21 17.22
N GLU A 327 -7.34 7.01 16.65
CA GLU A 327 -6.22 6.11 16.35
C GLU A 327 -5.42 6.51 15.07
N GLU A 328 -6.09 6.92 13.98
CA GLU A 328 -5.47 7.46 12.75
C GLU A 328 -4.76 8.79 13.01
N ARG A 329 -5.33 9.56 13.94
CA ARG A 329 -4.72 10.76 14.48
C ARG A 329 -3.38 10.38 15.12
N LEU A 330 -3.34 9.51 16.13
CA LEU A 330 -2.09 9.20 16.85
C LEU A 330 -0.91 8.73 15.97
N GLN A 331 -1.23 8.09 14.84
CA GLN A 331 -0.29 7.53 13.87
C GLN A 331 0.33 8.59 12.94
N ALA A 332 -0.46 9.51 12.39
CA ALA A 332 0.03 10.58 11.51
C ALA A 332 1.03 11.53 12.22
N ALA A 333 0.93 11.70 13.54
CA ALA A 333 1.81 12.58 14.32
C ALA A 333 3.25 12.12 14.48
N GLY A 334 3.57 10.84 14.26
CA GLY A 334 4.92 10.34 14.48
C GLY A 334 5.44 10.49 15.93
N LEU A 335 4.59 10.64 16.95
CA LEU A 335 5.01 10.86 18.34
C LEU A 335 4.75 9.65 19.25
N GLY A 336 5.82 8.95 19.64
CA GLY A 336 5.81 8.11 20.83
C GLY A 336 6.03 8.97 22.07
N GLU A 337 5.03 9.10 22.95
CA GLU A 337 5.23 9.71 24.27
C GLU A 337 6.05 8.74 25.15
N ASN A 338 7.33 9.09 25.36
CA ASN A 338 8.12 8.58 26.48
C ASN A 338 7.92 9.54 27.67
N THR A 339 6.86 9.35 28.45
CA THR A 339 6.73 9.96 29.77
C THR A 339 7.38 9.07 30.83
N LEU A 340 8.54 9.52 31.29
CA LEU A 340 9.13 9.14 32.57
C LEU A 340 8.15 9.41 33.72
N THR A 341 7.78 8.38 34.47
CA THR A 341 7.47 8.53 35.91
C THR A 341 8.16 7.43 36.71
N ASP A 342 9.02 7.88 37.62
CA ASP A 342 9.80 7.12 38.58
C ASP A 342 8.94 6.26 39.52
N GLY A 343 9.58 5.23 40.06
CA GLY A 343 8.96 4.19 40.87
C GLY A 343 8.42 4.65 42.22
N LYS A 344 7.40 3.91 42.67
CA LYS A 344 7.21 3.37 44.03
C LYS A 344 5.79 2.81 44.13
N MET A 345 5.65 1.50 44.33
CA MET A 345 4.78 0.87 45.34
C MET A 345 4.63 -0.63 45.04
N GLU A 346 5.68 -1.40 45.36
CA GLU A 346 5.47 -2.68 46.01
C GLU A 346 5.28 -2.43 47.52
N GLU A 347 4.54 -3.32 48.18
CA GLU A 347 4.12 -3.29 49.60
C GLU A 347 2.94 -2.39 49.98
N LYS A 348 1.72 -2.90 49.74
CA LYS A 348 0.70 -3.10 50.79
C LYS A 348 -0.59 -3.66 50.19
N ARG A 349 -0.82 -4.95 50.40
CA ARG A 349 -2.16 -5.54 50.70
C ARG A 349 -2.02 -7.04 50.97
N ARG A 350 -1.51 -7.35 52.16
CA ARG A 350 -1.91 -8.55 52.90
C ARG A 350 -2.84 -8.07 54.02
N LYS A 351 -3.96 -8.78 54.17
CA LYS A 351 -5.03 -8.66 55.19
C LYS A 351 -6.16 -7.69 54.84
N THR A 352 -7.21 -8.22 54.24
CA THR A 352 -8.48 -8.52 54.94
C THR A 352 -9.28 -9.46 54.05
N GLY A 353 -9.72 -10.59 54.60
CA GLY A 353 -10.49 -11.58 53.87
C GLY A 353 -11.94 -11.14 53.79
N GLU A 354 -12.45 -11.01 52.57
CA GLU A 354 -13.87 -11.09 52.26
C GLU A 354 -14.02 -12.07 51.09
N LYS A 355 -14.79 -13.12 51.35
CA LYS A 355 -15.26 -14.06 50.34
C LYS A 355 -16.32 -13.33 49.53
N THR A 356 -16.10 -13.20 48.24
CA THR A 356 -17.18 -12.90 47.29
C THR A 356 -16.86 -13.63 46.00
N GLU A 357 -17.90 -14.26 45.47
CA GLU A 357 -17.89 -15.28 44.44
C GLU A 357 -17.18 -14.83 43.16
N GLN A 358 -16.36 -15.71 42.58
CA GLN A 358 -15.82 -15.54 41.24
C GLN A 358 -16.96 -15.70 40.22
N PRO A 359 -17.22 -14.72 39.34
CA PRO A 359 -17.80 -15.03 38.05
C PRO A 359 -16.67 -15.58 37.17
N GLN A 360 -16.72 -16.88 36.88
CA GLN A 360 -16.07 -17.42 35.69
C GLN A 360 -16.74 -16.79 34.47
N ASN A 361 -16.04 -15.91 33.77
CA ASN A 361 -16.27 -15.70 32.35
C ASN A 361 -14.89 -15.74 31.67
N SER A 362 -14.64 -16.86 30.99
CA SER A 362 -13.53 -17.03 30.06
C SER A 362 -13.77 -16.10 28.87
N HIS A 363 -12.97 -15.05 28.72
CA HIS A 363 -12.87 -14.35 27.45
C HIS A 363 -12.05 -15.25 26.51
N THR A 364 -12.72 -16.16 25.81
CA THR A 364 -12.09 -17.03 24.81
C THR A 364 -11.97 -16.31 23.48
N GLU A 365 -10.74 -16.06 23.03
CA GLU A 365 -10.44 -15.79 21.63
C GLU A 365 -10.75 -17.03 20.81
N GLU A 366 -11.45 -16.88 19.68
CA GLU A 366 -11.86 -18.00 18.82
C GLU A 366 -11.48 -17.74 17.36
N ILE A 367 -10.79 -18.70 16.74
CA ILE A 367 -10.49 -18.72 15.30
C ILE A 367 -11.24 -19.91 14.68
N CYS A 368 -12.16 -19.61 13.76
CA CYS A 368 -13.01 -20.59 13.08
C CYS A 368 -13.25 -20.21 11.62
N TYR A 369 -13.72 -21.18 10.82
CA TYR A 369 -14.26 -20.88 9.50
C TYR A 369 -15.70 -20.40 9.65
N ALA A 370 -16.00 -19.26 9.02
CA ALA A 370 -17.31 -18.62 9.07
C ALA A 370 -18.39 -19.51 8.46
N ASP A 371 -19.54 -19.62 9.13
CA ASP A 371 -20.75 -20.15 8.53
C ASP A 371 -21.43 -19.14 7.58
N GLU A 372 -22.56 -19.50 6.96
CA GLU A 372 -23.24 -18.63 5.99
C GLU A 372 -23.75 -17.31 6.60
N THR A 373 -24.08 -17.27 7.89
CA THR A 373 -24.47 -16.04 8.58
C THR A 373 -23.25 -15.17 8.84
N GLU A 374 -22.18 -15.76 9.35
CA GLU A 374 -20.93 -15.06 9.66
C GLU A 374 -20.22 -14.55 8.40
N LYS A 375 -20.34 -15.27 7.28
CA LYS A 375 -19.90 -14.80 5.97
C LYS A 375 -20.55 -13.47 5.59
N GLN A 376 -21.83 -13.26 5.92
CA GLN A 376 -22.49 -11.98 5.65
C GLN A 376 -22.06 -10.88 6.62
N GLU A 377 -21.74 -11.23 7.88
CA GLU A 377 -21.18 -10.28 8.85
C GLU A 377 -19.82 -9.73 8.41
N CYS A 378 -19.02 -10.53 7.69
CA CYS A 378 -17.74 -10.11 7.12
C CYS A 378 -17.87 -8.93 6.16
N ARG A 379 -19.05 -8.67 5.59
CA ARG A 379 -19.29 -7.52 4.71
C ARG A 379 -19.10 -6.18 5.41
N GLY A 380 -19.42 -6.10 6.71
CA GLY A 380 -19.19 -4.88 7.49
C GLY A 380 -17.70 -4.56 7.61
N LEU A 381 -16.91 -5.57 7.98
CA LEU A 381 -15.45 -5.44 8.07
C LEU A 381 -14.79 -5.28 6.69
N TRP A 382 -15.36 -5.86 5.63
CA TRP A 382 -14.92 -5.62 4.26
C TRP A 382 -15.04 -4.15 3.88
N HIS A 383 -16.21 -3.55 4.08
CA HIS A 383 -16.44 -2.13 3.77
C HIS A 383 -15.60 -1.18 4.62
N GLU A 384 -15.30 -1.56 5.86
CA GLU A 384 -14.38 -0.82 6.71
C GLU A 384 -12.94 -0.88 6.18
N ALA A 385 -12.49 -2.05 5.73
CA ALA A 385 -11.10 -2.29 5.34
C ALA A 385 -10.79 -1.94 3.88
N PHE A 386 -11.79 -1.96 2.99
CA PHE A 386 -11.65 -1.72 1.55
C PHE A 386 -12.66 -0.65 1.09
N PRO A 387 -12.51 0.60 1.55
CA PRO A 387 -13.46 1.67 1.22
C PRO A 387 -13.44 2.10 -0.25
N ASP A 388 -12.38 1.75 -0.99
CA ASP A 388 -12.23 2.00 -2.43
C ASP A 388 -13.03 0.98 -3.27
N ASP A 389 -13.40 -0.17 -2.71
CA ASP A 389 -14.21 -1.16 -3.39
C ASP A 389 -15.62 -0.61 -3.61
N SER A 390 -16.06 -0.63 -4.87
CA SER A 390 -17.39 -0.14 -5.19
C SER A 390 -18.48 -1.02 -4.55
N VAL A 391 -19.60 -0.41 -4.14
CA VAL A 391 -20.76 -1.16 -3.61
C VAL A 391 -21.22 -2.25 -4.58
N PRO A 392 -21.32 -2.00 -5.91
CA PRO A 392 -21.64 -3.03 -6.89
C PRO A 392 -20.63 -4.19 -6.91
N PHE A 393 -19.33 -3.92 -6.79
CA PHE A 393 -18.30 -4.95 -6.70
C PHE A 393 -18.46 -5.79 -5.44
N ALA A 394 -18.64 -5.16 -4.27
CA ALA A 394 -18.89 -5.88 -3.03
C ALA A 394 -20.18 -6.72 -3.10
N ASP A 395 -21.26 -6.21 -3.72
CA ASP A 395 -22.49 -6.97 -3.96
C ASP A 395 -22.24 -8.19 -4.86
N TYR A 396 -21.47 -8.02 -5.94
CA TYR A 396 -21.04 -9.13 -6.80
C TYR A 396 -20.26 -10.17 -5.99
N TYR A 397 -19.25 -9.72 -5.23
CA TYR A 397 -18.33 -10.60 -4.52
C TYR A 397 -19.04 -11.46 -3.47
N PHE A 398 -19.85 -10.84 -2.60
CA PHE A 398 -20.60 -11.55 -1.55
C PHE A 398 -21.74 -12.42 -2.09
N LYS A 399 -22.20 -12.17 -3.32
CA LYS A 399 -23.23 -12.98 -3.98
C LYS A 399 -22.64 -14.16 -4.76
N GLU A 400 -21.55 -13.94 -5.50
CA GLU A 400 -21.05 -14.89 -6.49
C GLU A 400 -19.81 -15.66 -6.00
N LYS A 401 -18.84 -14.99 -5.35
CA LYS A 401 -17.57 -15.61 -4.89
C LYS A 401 -17.71 -16.21 -3.50
N VAL A 402 -18.41 -15.55 -2.57
CA VAL A 402 -18.60 -16.04 -1.19
C VAL A 402 -19.42 -17.34 -1.10
N ARG A 403 -20.19 -17.64 -2.16
CA ARG A 403 -21.01 -18.85 -2.26
C ARG A 403 -20.21 -20.14 -2.13
N ASP A 404 -19.02 -20.21 -2.73
CA ASP A 404 -18.16 -21.40 -2.75
C ASP A 404 -16.78 -21.17 -2.10
N ASN A 405 -16.52 -19.97 -1.58
CA ASN A 405 -15.31 -19.68 -0.81
C ASN A 405 -15.37 -20.21 0.64
N ARG A 406 -14.22 -20.15 1.29
CA ARG A 406 -14.09 -20.26 2.76
C ARG A 406 -13.66 -18.90 3.29
N ILE A 407 -14.15 -18.51 4.46
CA ILE A 407 -13.65 -17.34 5.18
C ILE A 407 -13.19 -17.81 6.54
N LEU A 408 -11.94 -17.52 6.90
CA LEU A 408 -11.43 -17.77 8.24
C LEU A 408 -11.55 -16.47 9.03
N ILE A 409 -12.23 -16.53 10.17
CA ILE A 409 -12.49 -15.37 11.03
C ILE A 409 -11.87 -15.56 12.40
N LYS A 410 -11.51 -14.44 13.03
CA LYS A 410 -11.14 -14.38 14.43
C LYS A 410 -12.13 -13.49 15.16
N ARG A 411 -12.65 -13.98 16.29
CA ARG A 411 -13.44 -13.19 17.22
C ARG A 411 -12.64 -12.89 18.50
N GLU A 412 -12.75 -11.64 18.95
CA GLU A 412 -12.27 -11.17 20.25
C GLU A 412 -13.46 -10.56 20.98
N GLU A 413 -13.71 -11.01 22.21
CA GLU A 413 -14.86 -10.55 23.02
C GLU A 413 -16.23 -10.69 22.31
N GLY A 414 -16.37 -11.73 21.47
CA GLY A 414 -17.59 -12.01 20.70
C GLY A 414 -17.77 -11.17 19.44
N LYS A 415 -16.89 -10.19 19.18
CA LYS A 415 -16.93 -9.35 17.97
C LYS A 415 -15.98 -9.89 16.90
N LEU A 416 -16.35 -9.71 15.62
CA LEU A 416 -15.48 -10.02 14.49
C LEU A 416 -14.28 -9.07 14.52
N ALA A 417 -13.09 -9.62 14.78
CA ALA A 417 -11.86 -8.85 14.95
C ALA A 417 -10.98 -8.91 13.70
N SER A 418 -10.98 -10.03 12.98
CA SER A 418 -10.19 -10.20 11.75
C SER A 418 -10.79 -11.27 10.86
N MET A 419 -10.52 -11.17 9.55
CA MET A 419 -10.97 -12.13 8.54
C MET A 419 -9.91 -12.30 7.45
N LEU A 420 -9.93 -13.45 6.78
CA LEU A 420 -9.33 -13.66 5.47
C LEU A 420 -10.22 -14.57 4.63
N HIS A 421 -10.33 -14.29 3.34
CA HIS A 421 -11.13 -15.06 2.40
C HIS A 421 -10.22 -15.96 1.56
N LEU A 422 -10.67 -17.18 1.30
CA LEU A 422 -10.01 -18.22 0.53
C LEU A 422 -10.87 -18.59 -0.67
N ASN A 423 -10.56 -18.01 -1.82
CA ASN A 423 -11.29 -18.25 -3.05
C ASN A 423 -10.67 -19.44 -3.80
N PRO A 424 -11.43 -20.53 -4.02
CA PRO A 424 -10.87 -21.74 -4.61
C PRO A 424 -10.68 -21.62 -6.12
N TYR A 425 -9.49 -21.98 -6.59
CA TYR A 425 -9.15 -22.11 -8.00
C TYR A 425 -8.66 -23.52 -8.32
N THR A 426 -8.87 -23.93 -9.57
CA THR A 426 -8.21 -25.11 -10.12
C THR A 426 -6.91 -24.66 -10.77
N PHE A 427 -5.79 -24.94 -10.13
CA PHE A 427 -4.46 -24.69 -10.66
C PHE A 427 -4.04 -25.87 -11.54
N VAL A 428 -3.75 -25.58 -12.80
CA VAL A 428 -3.15 -26.52 -13.74
C VAL A 428 -1.63 -26.33 -13.66
N CYS A 429 -0.89 -27.43 -13.58
CA CYS A 429 0.56 -27.43 -13.74
C CYS A 429 0.95 -28.72 -14.48
N ARG A 430 1.41 -28.57 -15.72
CA ARG A 430 1.66 -29.67 -16.65
C ARG A 430 0.39 -30.52 -16.80
N GLU A 431 0.47 -31.82 -16.54
CA GLU A 431 -0.68 -32.73 -16.65
C GLU A 431 -1.56 -32.77 -15.39
N GLY A 432 -1.10 -32.17 -14.28
CA GLY A 432 -1.80 -32.23 -13.01
C GLY A 432 -2.78 -31.07 -12.80
N ARG A 433 -3.74 -31.30 -11.89
CA ARG A 433 -4.72 -30.30 -11.45
C ARG A 433 -4.80 -30.31 -9.93
N TRP A 434 -4.67 -29.14 -9.32
CA TRP A 434 -4.70 -28.96 -7.87
C TRP A 434 -5.76 -27.92 -7.50
N ARG A 435 -6.46 -28.16 -6.39
CA ARG A 435 -7.29 -27.13 -5.77
C ARG A 435 -6.39 -26.24 -4.93
N ILE A 436 -6.33 -24.96 -5.26
CA ILE A 436 -5.49 -23.96 -4.60
C ILE A 436 -6.36 -22.76 -4.27
N ASP A 437 -6.22 -22.23 -3.07
CA ASP A 437 -6.98 -21.05 -2.66
C ASP A 437 -6.17 -19.77 -2.89
N TYR A 438 -6.84 -18.75 -3.45
CA TYR A 438 -6.39 -17.37 -3.52
C TYR A 438 -6.81 -16.63 -2.25
N ILE A 439 -5.86 -15.96 -1.61
CA ILE A 439 -6.13 -15.15 -0.41
C ILE A 439 -6.55 -13.76 -0.85
N VAL A 440 -7.70 -13.31 -0.35
CA VAL A 440 -8.22 -11.95 -0.54
C VAL A 440 -9.00 -11.51 0.70
N GLY A 441 -9.38 -10.24 0.79
CA GLY A 441 -10.22 -9.75 1.89
C GLY A 441 -9.55 -9.92 3.25
N VAL A 442 -8.22 -9.81 3.30
CA VAL A 442 -7.48 -9.90 4.55
C VAL A 442 -7.67 -8.60 5.31
N ALA A 443 -8.42 -8.64 6.40
CA ALA A 443 -8.77 -7.46 7.15
C ALA A 443 -8.70 -7.71 8.66
N THR A 444 -8.33 -6.69 9.40
CA THR A 444 -8.45 -6.65 10.86
C THR A 444 -9.17 -5.35 11.22
N ALA A 445 -10.22 -5.46 12.04
CA ALA A 445 -10.99 -4.33 12.53
C ALA A 445 -10.03 -3.30 13.12
N LYS A 446 -10.24 -2.02 12.80
CA LYS A 446 -9.30 -0.93 13.09
C LYS A 446 -8.92 -0.89 14.57
N ASP A 447 -9.90 -0.98 15.45
CA ASP A 447 -9.74 -1.00 16.91
C ASP A 447 -9.17 -2.32 17.49
N ARG A 448 -8.74 -3.25 16.63
CA ARG A 448 -8.17 -4.58 16.94
C ARG A 448 -6.85 -4.86 16.23
N ARG A 449 -6.27 -3.90 15.50
CA ARG A 449 -4.96 -4.05 14.83
C ARG A 449 -3.80 -4.15 15.85
N HIS A 450 -2.61 -4.56 15.39
CA HIS A 450 -1.37 -4.75 16.20
C HIS A 450 -1.41 -5.79 17.32
N ARG A 451 -2.46 -6.62 17.35
CA ARG A 451 -2.61 -7.71 18.34
C ARG A 451 -2.26 -9.08 17.76
N GLY A 452 -1.65 -9.11 16.56
CA GLY A 452 -1.27 -10.34 15.88
C GLY A 452 -2.46 -11.17 15.36
N HIS A 453 -3.64 -10.57 15.18
CA HIS A 453 -4.83 -11.27 14.69
C HIS A 453 -4.63 -11.83 13.28
N MET A 454 -4.21 -11.01 12.32
CA MET A 454 -3.86 -11.47 10.96
C MET A 454 -2.80 -12.57 10.99
N ALA A 455 -1.73 -12.40 11.76
CA ALA A 455 -0.69 -13.41 11.91
C ALA A 455 -1.26 -14.74 12.45
N SER A 456 -2.17 -14.69 13.41
CA SER A 456 -2.84 -15.89 13.94
C SER A 456 -3.76 -16.56 12.92
N LEU A 457 -4.47 -15.78 12.10
CA LEU A 457 -5.29 -16.30 11.01
C LEU A 457 -4.44 -16.94 9.91
N LEU A 458 -3.40 -16.27 9.44
CA LEU A 458 -2.49 -16.81 8.43
C LEU A 458 -1.81 -18.10 8.92
N ARG A 459 -1.39 -18.16 10.19
CA ARG A 459 -0.82 -19.37 10.78
C ARG A 459 -1.82 -20.52 10.77
N ARG A 460 -3.02 -20.27 11.30
CA ARG A 460 -4.07 -21.29 11.33
C ARG A 460 -4.45 -21.77 9.93
N MET A 461 -4.62 -20.84 8.99
CA MET A 461 -4.88 -21.14 7.58
C MET A 461 -3.80 -22.05 6.98
N MET A 462 -2.51 -21.71 7.18
CA MET A 462 -1.40 -22.50 6.66
C MET A 462 -1.29 -23.88 7.32
N GLU A 463 -1.58 -23.98 8.62
CA GLU A 463 -1.64 -25.27 9.33
C GLU A 463 -2.76 -26.16 8.78
N ASP A 464 -3.95 -25.61 8.55
CA ASP A 464 -5.08 -26.32 7.97
C ASP A 464 -4.74 -26.76 6.52
N MET A 465 -4.21 -25.86 5.69
CA MET A 465 -3.76 -26.16 4.32
C MET A 465 -2.69 -27.25 4.28
N ASN A 466 -1.74 -27.23 5.22
CA ASN A 466 -0.71 -28.26 5.31
C ASN A 466 -1.32 -29.63 5.60
N GLN A 467 -2.25 -29.71 6.55
CA GLN A 467 -2.96 -30.95 6.92
C GLN A 467 -3.85 -31.46 5.79
N GLU A 468 -4.47 -30.55 5.04
CA GLU A 468 -5.27 -30.85 3.85
C GLU A 468 -4.42 -31.29 2.65
N GLY A 469 -3.09 -31.14 2.72
CA GLY A 469 -2.17 -31.47 1.62
C GLY A 469 -2.21 -30.44 0.48
N VAL A 470 -2.66 -29.22 0.75
CA VAL A 470 -2.62 -28.12 -0.23
C VAL A 470 -1.16 -27.70 -0.42
N PRO A 471 -0.63 -27.72 -1.66
CA PRO A 471 0.81 -27.53 -1.90
C PRO A 471 1.27 -26.09 -1.64
N PHE A 472 0.47 -25.11 -2.04
CA PHE A 472 0.75 -23.69 -1.84
C PHE A 472 -0.55 -22.88 -1.83
N THR A 473 -0.46 -21.59 -1.48
CA THR A 473 -1.51 -20.57 -1.65
C THR A 473 -0.90 -19.31 -2.24
N PHE A 474 -1.71 -18.42 -2.82
CA PHE A 474 -1.22 -17.24 -3.54
C PHE A 474 -2.14 -16.03 -3.36
N LEU A 475 -1.59 -14.85 -3.64
CA LEU A 475 -2.27 -13.56 -3.55
C LEU A 475 -1.61 -12.51 -4.44
N MET A 476 -2.37 -11.49 -4.81
CA MET A 476 -1.81 -10.21 -5.24
C MET A 476 -1.66 -9.32 -4.02
N PRO A 477 -0.44 -8.91 -3.63
CA PRO A 477 -0.24 -8.14 -2.41
C PRO A 477 -0.66 -6.69 -2.62
N ALA A 478 -1.48 -6.14 -1.72
CA ALA A 478 -1.64 -4.68 -1.62
C ALA A 478 -0.30 -4.02 -1.27
N SER A 479 0.47 -4.67 -0.39
CA SER A 479 1.87 -4.34 -0.10
C SER A 479 2.67 -5.63 0.13
N GLU A 480 3.83 -5.71 -0.51
CA GLU A 480 4.78 -6.82 -0.37
C GLU A 480 5.25 -7.00 1.10
N ALA A 481 5.39 -5.89 1.83
CA ALA A 481 5.87 -5.87 3.20
C ALA A 481 4.94 -6.61 4.18
N ILE A 482 3.63 -6.66 3.87
CA ILE A 482 2.63 -7.35 4.70
C ILE A 482 2.89 -8.87 4.69
N TYR A 483 3.25 -9.43 3.54
CA TYR A 483 3.30 -10.88 3.35
C TYR A 483 4.70 -11.48 3.45
N ARG A 484 5.75 -10.67 3.27
CA ARG A 484 7.16 -11.11 3.43
C ARG A 484 7.49 -11.70 4.82
N PRO A 485 7.03 -11.14 5.96
CA PRO A 485 7.25 -11.74 7.28
C PRO A 485 6.67 -13.16 7.40
N PHE A 486 5.62 -13.46 6.62
CA PHE A 486 4.97 -14.78 6.55
C PHE A 486 5.59 -15.69 5.48
N GLN A 487 6.73 -15.29 4.91
CA GLN A 487 7.52 -16.03 3.91
C GLN A 487 6.79 -16.24 2.58
N PHE A 488 5.88 -15.33 2.22
CA PHE A 488 5.43 -15.22 0.83
C PHE A 488 6.55 -14.64 -0.03
N ALA A 489 6.65 -15.10 -1.28
CA ALA A 489 7.54 -14.51 -2.27
C ALA A 489 6.87 -14.37 -3.62
N PHE A 490 7.31 -13.38 -4.41
CA PHE A 490 6.88 -13.27 -5.79
C PHE A 490 7.27 -14.51 -6.59
N ILE A 491 6.33 -15.00 -7.39
CA ILE A 491 6.52 -16.18 -8.25
C ILE A 491 6.24 -15.90 -9.73
N TYR A 492 5.80 -14.67 -10.03
CA TYR A 492 5.31 -14.31 -11.34
C TYR A 492 5.47 -12.81 -11.59
N ARG A 493 5.90 -12.46 -12.81
CA ARG A 493 5.90 -11.10 -13.33
C ARG A 493 4.80 -11.00 -14.38
N GLN A 494 3.90 -10.03 -14.22
CA GLN A 494 2.80 -9.89 -15.16
C GLN A 494 3.28 -9.30 -16.48
N PRO A 495 3.16 -10.03 -17.61
CA PRO A 495 3.47 -9.50 -18.92
C PRO A 495 2.39 -8.50 -19.34
N LYS A 496 2.81 -7.45 -20.07
CA LYS A 496 1.88 -6.49 -20.67
C LYS A 496 1.80 -6.72 -22.17
N PHE A 497 0.66 -7.23 -22.61
CA PHE A 497 0.34 -7.35 -24.02
C PHE A 497 -0.39 -6.11 -24.51
N ARG A 498 -0.03 -5.63 -25.71
CA ARG A 498 -0.74 -4.56 -26.40
C ARG A 498 -1.01 -4.95 -27.84
N LEU A 499 -2.23 -4.69 -28.31
CA LEU A 499 -2.56 -4.86 -29.71
C LEU A 499 -1.68 -4.00 -30.60
N THR A 500 -1.20 -4.60 -31.69
CA THR A 500 -0.52 -3.84 -32.75
C THR A 500 -1.50 -2.88 -33.41
N ARG A 501 -0.98 -1.82 -34.04
CA ARG A 501 -1.83 -0.86 -34.75
C ARG A 501 -2.67 -1.53 -35.83
N GLU A 502 -2.07 -2.44 -36.59
CA GLU A 502 -2.73 -3.20 -37.65
C GLU A 502 -3.85 -4.08 -37.10
N ALA A 503 -3.64 -4.71 -35.93
CA ALA A 503 -4.68 -5.50 -35.27
C ALA A 503 -5.88 -4.63 -34.86
N LYS A 504 -5.65 -3.44 -34.30
CA LYS A 504 -6.72 -2.51 -33.91
C LYS A 504 -7.59 -2.06 -35.09
N GLU A 505 -7.00 -1.92 -36.28
CA GLU A 505 -7.71 -1.49 -37.48
C GLU A 505 -8.45 -2.64 -38.20
N ARG A 506 -8.01 -3.89 -37.97
CA ARG A 506 -8.49 -5.09 -38.68
C ARG A 506 -9.51 -5.92 -37.90
N LEU A 507 -9.36 -6.01 -36.58
CA LEU A 507 -10.12 -6.93 -35.75
C LEU A 507 -11.49 -6.37 -35.38
N PHE A 508 -12.48 -7.26 -35.31
CA PHE A 508 -13.83 -6.96 -34.84
C PHE A 508 -13.99 -7.45 -33.40
N PHE A 509 -14.64 -6.66 -32.57
CA PHE A 509 -14.87 -6.95 -31.16
C PHE A 509 -16.36 -7.22 -30.95
N SER A 510 -16.68 -8.30 -30.23
CA SER A 510 -18.05 -8.67 -29.88
C SER A 510 -18.14 -8.88 -28.37
N PRO A 511 -18.84 -8.01 -27.63
CA PRO A 511 -18.97 -8.15 -26.18
C PRO A 511 -19.84 -9.36 -25.82
N LEU A 512 -19.43 -10.09 -24.79
CA LEU A 512 -20.28 -11.10 -24.17
C LEU A 512 -21.44 -10.44 -23.43
N ALA A 513 -22.61 -11.07 -23.48
CA ALA A 513 -23.76 -10.63 -22.70
C ALA A 513 -23.46 -10.67 -21.19
N ALA A 514 -23.78 -9.59 -20.49
CA ALA A 514 -23.52 -9.42 -19.06
C ALA A 514 -24.23 -10.44 -18.16
N ASP A 515 -25.28 -11.10 -18.67
CA ASP A 515 -25.99 -12.16 -17.93
C ASP A 515 -25.22 -13.48 -17.84
N GLY A 516 -24.18 -13.66 -18.68
CA GLY A 516 -23.36 -14.86 -18.73
C GLY A 516 -24.09 -16.11 -19.24
N GLU A 517 -25.28 -16.00 -19.81
CA GLU A 517 -26.10 -17.16 -20.22
C GLU A 517 -25.98 -17.50 -21.72
N SER A 518 -25.12 -16.79 -22.46
CA SER A 518 -24.89 -17.05 -23.88
C SER A 518 -23.97 -18.26 -24.11
N GLY A 519 -24.17 -18.96 -25.24
CA GLY A 519 -23.25 -20.02 -25.70
C GLY A 519 -21.83 -19.54 -25.99
N GLU A 520 -21.60 -18.23 -25.99
CA GLU A 520 -20.29 -17.60 -26.23
C GLU A 520 -19.37 -17.70 -25.01
N THR A 521 -19.91 -17.84 -23.79
CA THR A 521 -19.10 -18.07 -22.58
C THR A 521 -18.29 -19.37 -22.68
N LYS A 522 -18.87 -20.41 -23.27
CA LYS A 522 -18.19 -21.69 -23.53
C LYS A 522 -17.11 -21.56 -24.60
N LEU A 523 -17.38 -20.74 -25.63
CA LEU A 523 -16.41 -20.44 -26.69
C LEU A 523 -15.20 -19.67 -26.12
N ALA A 524 -15.46 -18.63 -25.33
CA ALA A 524 -14.46 -17.87 -24.59
C ALA A 524 -13.59 -18.77 -23.70
N ALA A 525 -14.22 -19.60 -22.85
CA ALA A 525 -13.53 -20.53 -21.97
C ALA A 525 -12.61 -21.49 -22.74
N SER A 526 -13.11 -22.07 -23.83
CA SER A 526 -12.34 -22.99 -24.67
C SER A 526 -11.11 -22.30 -25.28
N TYR A 527 -11.26 -21.06 -25.77
CA TYR A 527 -10.15 -20.29 -26.31
C TYR A 527 -9.14 -19.91 -25.22
N MET A 528 -9.60 -19.47 -24.04
CA MET A 528 -8.71 -19.12 -22.92
C MET A 528 -7.86 -20.33 -22.49
N GLU A 529 -8.45 -21.51 -22.34
CA GLU A 529 -7.73 -22.75 -21.99
C GLU A 529 -6.70 -23.14 -23.07
N GLU A 530 -7.06 -23.07 -24.35
CA GLU A 530 -6.14 -23.35 -25.46
C GLU A 530 -4.97 -22.35 -25.47
N TRP A 531 -5.27 -21.07 -25.30
CA TRP A 531 -4.27 -20.00 -25.29
C TRP A 531 -3.28 -20.15 -24.14
N LEU A 532 -3.78 -20.47 -22.94
CA LEU A 532 -2.99 -20.69 -21.73
C LEU A 532 -2.14 -21.95 -21.82
N GLY A 533 -2.75 -23.09 -22.16
CA GLY A 533 -2.06 -24.38 -22.24
C GLY A 533 -0.98 -24.44 -23.32
N ALA A 534 -1.07 -23.59 -24.36
CA ALA A 534 -0.04 -23.47 -25.37
C ALA A 534 1.18 -22.62 -24.94
N ARG A 535 1.08 -21.86 -23.83
CA ARG A 535 2.08 -20.83 -23.45
C ARG A 535 2.70 -21.04 -22.07
N TYR A 536 1.96 -21.59 -21.13
CA TYR A 536 2.36 -21.67 -19.73
C TYR A 536 2.29 -23.10 -19.24
N GLU A 537 3.32 -23.55 -18.50
CA GLU A 537 3.24 -24.84 -17.81
C GLU A 537 2.29 -24.79 -16.64
N ALA A 538 2.07 -23.63 -16.02
CA ALA A 538 1.18 -23.51 -14.89
C ALA A 538 0.28 -22.26 -14.93
N TYR A 539 -1.02 -22.45 -14.68
CA TYR A 539 -2.03 -21.40 -14.74
C TYR A 539 -3.31 -21.78 -13.98
N CYS A 540 -4.15 -20.79 -13.65
CA CYS A 540 -5.50 -21.06 -13.13
C CYS A 540 -6.47 -21.37 -14.27
N SER A 541 -7.23 -22.46 -14.18
CA SER A 541 -8.15 -22.88 -15.25
C SER A 541 -9.29 -21.87 -15.46
N ARG A 542 -9.70 -21.72 -16.72
CA ARG A 542 -10.70 -20.78 -17.26
C ARG A 542 -11.88 -21.54 -17.87
N ASP A 543 -12.53 -22.38 -17.06
CA ASP A 543 -13.73 -23.11 -17.50
C ASP A 543 -14.93 -22.17 -17.75
N GLU A 544 -16.04 -22.73 -18.24
CA GLU A 544 -17.24 -21.93 -18.52
C GLU A 544 -17.78 -21.24 -17.25
N ALA A 545 -17.67 -21.88 -16.08
CA ALA A 545 -18.12 -21.30 -14.81
C ALA A 545 -17.24 -20.12 -14.37
N TYR A 546 -15.94 -20.20 -14.64
CA TYR A 546 -15.02 -19.09 -14.48
C TYR A 546 -15.42 -17.90 -15.35
N VAL A 547 -15.60 -18.11 -16.67
CA VAL A 547 -15.94 -17.02 -17.60
C VAL A 547 -17.27 -16.35 -17.22
N LYS A 548 -18.28 -17.13 -16.82
CA LYS A 548 -19.56 -16.60 -16.32
C LYS A 548 -19.37 -15.70 -15.11
N ARG A 549 -18.47 -16.06 -14.18
CA ARG A 549 -18.15 -15.23 -13.02
C ARG A 549 -17.35 -13.98 -13.40
N LEU A 550 -16.38 -14.11 -14.31
CA LEU A 550 -15.58 -12.98 -14.79
C LEU A 550 -16.43 -11.91 -15.50
N VAL A 551 -17.40 -12.31 -16.34
CA VAL A 551 -18.31 -11.36 -16.99
C VAL A 551 -19.11 -10.55 -15.97
N LYS A 552 -19.60 -11.20 -14.92
CA LYS A 552 -20.33 -10.53 -13.83
C LYS A 552 -19.43 -9.63 -12.97
N GLU A 553 -18.18 -10.05 -12.73
CA GLU A 553 -17.15 -9.26 -12.04
C GLU A 553 -16.91 -7.96 -12.79
N LEU A 554 -16.58 -8.08 -14.08
CA LEU A 554 -16.36 -6.95 -14.99
C LEU A 554 -17.58 -6.02 -15.00
N ALA A 555 -18.78 -6.57 -15.16
CA ALA A 555 -20.01 -5.77 -15.19
C ALA A 555 -20.27 -5.00 -13.88
N SER A 556 -19.72 -5.44 -12.75
CA SER A 556 -19.84 -4.71 -11.48
C SER A 556 -19.02 -3.40 -11.46
N GLU A 557 -18.04 -3.27 -12.34
CA GLU A 557 -17.14 -2.10 -12.44
C GLU A 557 -17.08 -1.51 -13.86
N ASP A 558 -18.24 -1.51 -14.55
CA ASP A 558 -18.41 -1.01 -15.93
C ASP A 558 -17.52 -1.69 -16.98
N GLY A 559 -16.99 -2.86 -16.67
CA GLY A 559 -16.12 -3.63 -17.55
C GLY A 559 -16.85 -4.53 -18.54
N THR A 560 -16.12 -4.97 -19.56
CA THR A 560 -16.60 -5.90 -20.58
C THR A 560 -15.57 -6.97 -20.90
N LEU A 561 -16.05 -8.13 -21.35
CA LEU A 561 -15.24 -9.18 -21.96
C LEU A 561 -15.66 -9.33 -23.41
N GLU A 562 -14.75 -9.14 -24.33
CA GLU A 562 -15.02 -9.12 -25.77
C GLU A 562 -14.26 -10.23 -26.51
N LEU A 563 -14.96 -10.90 -27.42
CA LEU A 563 -14.35 -11.81 -28.39
C LEU A 563 -13.78 -11.01 -29.55
N MET A 564 -12.55 -11.33 -29.93
CA MET A 564 -11.84 -10.68 -31.05
C MET A 564 -11.86 -11.56 -32.29
N TYR A 565 -12.34 -11.03 -33.41
CA TYR A 565 -12.47 -11.74 -34.68
C TYR A 565 -11.63 -11.13 -35.79
N ASP A 566 -10.97 -11.99 -36.56
CA ASP A 566 -10.35 -11.67 -37.83
C ASP A 566 -11.21 -12.26 -38.96
N GLY A 567 -12.10 -11.45 -39.53
CA GLY A 567 -13.19 -11.95 -40.36
C GLY A 567 -14.19 -12.76 -39.52
N GLU A 568 -14.38 -14.04 -39.84
CA GLU A 568 -15.22 -14.98 -39.09
C GLU A 568 -14.44 -15.82 -38.05
N ARG A 569 -13.10 -15.69 -38.02
CA ARG A 569 -12.23 -16.51 -37.17
C ARG A 569 -12.01 -15.82 -35.81
N LEU A 570 -12.36 -16.50 -34.72
CA LEU A 570 -11.97 -16.07 -33.38
C LEU A 570 -10.45 -16.11 -33.24
N CYS A 571 -9.85 -15.01 -32.79
CA CYS A 571 -8.40 -14.82 -32.71
C CYS A 571 -7.94 -14.18 -31.39
N GLY A 572 -8.85 -13.93 -30.46
CA GLY A 572 -8.50 -13.45 -29.14
C GLY A 572 -9.68 -13.11 -28.24
N LEU A 573 -9.34 -12.73 -27.02
CA LEU A 573 -10.21 -12.05 -26.08
C LEU A 573 -9.53 -10.78 -25.56
N PHE A 574 -10.34 -9.74 -25.41
CA PHE A 574 -9.94 -8.48 -24.80
C PHE A 574 -10.90 -8.14 -23.68
N SER A 575 -10.38 -7.58 -22.60
CA SER A 575 -11.21 -7.10 -21.51
C SER A 575 -10.62 -5.85 -20.90
N GLU A 576 -11.51 -4.94 -20.54
CA GLU A 576 -11.22 -3.72 -19.80
C GLU A 576 -12.29 -3.46 -18.75
N TRP A 577 -11.93 -2.75 -17.69
CA TRP A 577 -12.82 -2.32 -16.61
C TRP A 577 -12.51 -0.89 -16.17
N GLY A 578 -13.33 -0.34 -15.28
CA GLY A 578 -13.05 0.90 -14.56
C GLY A 578 -14.19 1.91 -14.68
N LEU A 579 -14.60 2.44 -13.53
CA LEU A 579 -15.63 3.48 -13.39
C LEU A 579 -15.11 4.89 -13.70
N GLY A 580 -13.78 5.06 -13.75
CA GLY A 580 -13.08 6.31 -14.08
C GLY A 580 -12.13 6.13 -15.26
N GLU A 581 -10.87 5.78 -14.99
CA GLU A 581 -9.93 5.38 -16.04
C GLU A 581 -10.18 3.93 -16.49
N ARG A 582 -10.08 3.68 -17.80
CA ARG A 582 -10.20 2.33 -18.37
C ARG A 582 -8.89 1.59 -18.24
N GLU A 583 -8.91 0.46 -17.53
CA GLU A 583 -7.76 -0.42 -17.38
C GLU A 583 -7.98 -1.73 -18.14
N GLN A 584 -6.92 -2.22 -18.80
CA GLN A 584 -6.95 -3.52 -19.47
C GLN A 584 -6.89 -4.65 -18.42
N ARG A 585 -7.97 -5.41 -18.29
CA ARG A 585 -8.05 -6.58 -17.40
C ARG A 585 -7.31 -7.80 -17.96
N LEU A 586 -7.48 -8.07 -19.27
CA LEU A 586 -6.75 -9.13 -19.98
C LEU A 586 -6.69 -8.87 -21.48
N LEU A 587 -5.68 -9.44 -22.13
CA LEU A 587 -5.58 -9.53 -23.59
C LEU A 587 -4.96 -10.88 -23.97
N TYR A 588 -5.80 -11.81 -24.42
CA TYR A 588 -5.38 -13.15 -24.83
C TYR A 588 -5.51 -13.26 -26.34
N THR A 589 -4.41 -13.16 -27.07
CA THR A 589 -4.43 -13.23 -28.54
C THR A 589 -3.17 -13.87 -29.12
N GLU A 590 -3.19 -14.20 -30.41
CA GLU A 590 -2.03 -14.70 -31.15
C GLU A 590 -0.90 -13.66 -31.17
N ALA A 591 0.36 -14.11 -31.17
CA ALA A 591 1.52 -13.22 -31.15
C ALA A 591 1.62 -12.30 -32.39
N SER A 592 0.93 -12.64 -33.48
CA SER A 592 0.78 -11.80 -34.67
C SER A 592 -0.04 -10.53 -34.42
N PHE A 593 -0.94 -10.53 -33.43
CA PHE A 593 -1.85 -9.42 -33.14
C PHE A 593 -1.43 -8.57 -31.95
N ALA A 594 -0.51 -9.06 -31.10
CA ALA A 594 -0.04 -8.33 -29.93
C ALA A 594 1.48 -8.34 -29.80
N GLY A 595 2.02 -7.19 -29.38
CA GLY A 595 3.40 -7.07 -28.91
C GLY A 595 3.48 -7.29 -27.39
N GLU A 596 4.54 -7.96 -26.95
CA GLU A 596 4.87 -8.12 -25.53
C GLU A 596 5.80 -6.98 -25.08
N ASP A 597 5.37 -6.20 -24.10
CA ASP A 597 6.16 -5.13 -23.48
C ASP A 597 6.90 -5.67 -22.25
N ARG A 598 8.05 -6.32 -22.49
CA ARG A 598 8.90 -6.88 -21.43
C ARG A 598 9.57 -5.81 -20.55
N ALA A 599 9.68 -4.57 -21.05
CA ALA A 599 10.28 -3.47 -20.30
C ALA A 599 9.36 -2.96 -19.17
N GLY A 600 8.07 -3.30 -19.22
CA GLY A 600 7.05 -2.91 -18.24
C GLY A 600 6.59 -4.01 -17.29
N GLU A 601 7.24 -5.18 -17.29
CA GLU A 601 6.92 -6.31 -16.40
C GLU A 601 7.14 -5.93 -14.93
N LYS A 602 6.13 -6.18 -14.09
CA LYS A 602 6.19 -5.95 -12.65
C LYS A 602 5.93 -7.25 -11.88
N PRO A 603 6.56 -7.47 -10.72
CA PRO A 603 6.11 -8.50 -9.79
C PRO A 603 4.63 -8.30 -9.49
N ALA A 604 3.83 -9.36 -9.57
CA ALA A 604 2.39 -9.26 -9.41
C ALA A 604 1.85 -10.24 -8.35
N ILE A 605 2.20 -11.52 -8.44
CA ILE A 605 1.65 -12.55 -7.56
C ILE A 605 2.72 -13.08 -6.61
N MET A 606 2.39 -13.07 -5.32
CA MET A 606 3.15 -13.77 -4.29
C MET A 606 2.51 -15.12 -3.99
N ALA A 607 3.34 -16.11 -3.68
CA ALA A 607 2.89 -17.41 -3.22
C ALA A 607 3.63 -17.87 -1.98
N ARG A 608 2.99 -18.80 -1.28
CA ARG A 608 3.48 -19.45 -0.07
C ARG A 608 3.30 -20.95 -0.17
N ILE A 609 4.42 -21.69 -0.18
CA ILE A 609 4.36 -23.16 -0.06
C ILE A 609 3.82 -23.50 1.33
N THR A 610 2.76 -24.30 1.37
CA THR A 610 2.09 -24.76 2.59
C THR A 610 2.35 -26.22 2.88
N ASN A 611 2.71 -27.02 1.85
CA ASN A 611 3.11 -28.40 2.02
C ASN A 611 4.20 -28.77 0.99
N VAL A 612 5.43 -28.97 1.47
CA VAL A 612 6.60 -29.26 0.61
C VAL A 612 6.43 -30.57 -0.17
N GLU A 613 5.92 -31.63 0.46
CA GLU A 613 5.77 -32.94 -0.19
C GLU A 613 4.73 -32.90 -1.30
N ALA A 614 3.58 -32.24 -1.05
CA ALA A 614 2.54 -32.02 -2.05
C ALA A 614 3.04 -31.10 -3.18
N PHE A 615 3.78 -30.04 -2.85
CA PHE A 615 4.33 -29.12 -3.85
C PHE A 615 5.32 -29.82 -4.79
N PHE A 616 6.15 -30.72 -4.27
CA PHE A 616 7.08 -31.51 -5.09
C PHE A 616 6.37 -32.41 -6.10
N GLN A 617 5.12 -32.82 -5.87
CA GLN A 617 4.33 -33.61 -6.83
C GLN A 617 3.98 -32.81 -8.11
N MET A 618 4.08 -31.48 -8.08
CA MET A 618 3.92 -30.61 -9.25
C MET A 618 5.18 -30.56 -10.12
N LEU A 619 6.32 -31.02 -9.59
CA LEU A 619 7.64 -30.87 -10.19
C LEU A 619 8.05 -32.12 -10.99
N SER A 620 8.94 -31.94 -11.95
CA SER A 620 9.44 -33.01 -12.82
C SER A 620 10.96 -33.08 -12.75
N GLY A 621 11.54 -34.27 -12.95
CA GLY A 621 12.95 -34.39 -13.27
C GLY A 621 13.25 -33.95 -14.71
N LYS A 622 14.50 -33.55 -14.98
CA LYS A 622 15.02 -33.42 -16.35
C LYS A 622 15.20 -34.81 -16.99
N ASP A 623 15.17 -34.88 -18.32
CA ASP A 623 15.32 -36.13 -19.09
C ASP A 623 16.66 -36.83 -18.74
N GLU A 624 16.58 -38.11 -18.35
CA GLU A 624 17.75 -38.91 -18.03
C GLU A 624 18.67 -39.12 -19.24
N ALA A 625 18.16 -39.15 -20.47
CA ALA A 625 18.96 -39.31 -21.68
C ALA A 625 19.74 -38.04 -22.06
N GLU A 626 19.22 -36.86 -21.74
CA GLU A 626 19.90 -35.57 -21.88
C GLU A 626 21.01 -35.44 -20.81
N TYR A 627 20.69 -35.79 -19.57
CA TYR A 627 21.62 -35.78 -18.44
C TYR A 627 22.73 -36.87 -18.55
N ARG A 628 22.43 -38.08 -19.03
CA ARG A 628 23.43 -39.16 -19.21
C ARG A 628 24.46 -38.88 -20.31
N ARG A 629 24.16 -38.02 -21.30
CA ARG A 629 25.12 -37.61 -22.34
C ARG A 629 26.26 -36.76 -21.77
N GLU A 630 26.07 -36.15 -20.61
CA GLU A 630 27.03 -35.27 -19.96
C GLU A 630 27.96 -36.02 -18.97
N ARG A 631 27.81 -37.34 -18.79
CA ARG A 631 28.63 -38.17 -17.88
C ARG A 631 29.67 -39.07 -18.57
N SER A 632 30.79 -39.28 -17.87
CA SER A 632 31.80 -40.30 -18.21
C SER A 632 31.36 -41.73 -17.85
N ASP A 633 31.88 -42.72 -18.58
CA ASP A 633 31.41 -44.13 -18.58
C ASP A 633 31.43 -44.85 -17.21
N ARG A 634 32.17 -44.35 -16.20
CA ARG A 634 32.33 -45.02 -14.89
C ARG A 634 31.07 -45.05 -14.02
N GLN A 635 30.08 -44.20 -14.28
CA GLN A 635 28.87 -44.12 -13.44
C GLN A 635 27.76 -45.09 -13.86
N ARG A 636 27.91 -45.77 -15.01
CA ARG A 636 26.83 -46.55 -15.64
C ARG A 636 26.61 -47.95 -15.04
N GLU A 637 27.51 -48.44 -14.19
CA GLU A 637 27.51 -49.83 -13.70
C GLU A 637 26.87 -50.04 -12.31
N ALA A 638 26.41 -48.99 -11.60
CA ALA A 638 25.99 -49.10 -10.20
C ALA A 638 24.49 -49.44 -9.97
N ASP A 639 23.61 -49.28 -10.98
CA ASP A 639 22.15 -49.23 -10.77
C ASP A 639 21.41 -50.59 -10.75
N SER A 640 22.12 -51.72 -10.79
CA SER A 640 21.47 -53.04 -10.87
C SER A 640 21.37 -53.79 -9.53
N ARG A 641 20.74 -53.23 -8.49
CA ARG A 641 20.30 -54.01 -7.31
C ARG A 641 18.97 -53.48 -6.75
N THR A 642 18.04 -54.41 -6.52
CA THR A 642 16.79 -54.23 -5.75
C THR A 642 17.10 -54.00 -4.27
N GLU A 643 17.64 -52.82 -3.96
CA GLU A 643 17.64 -52.21 -2.64
C GLU A 643 16.61 -51.07 -2.63
N PRO A 644 16.09 -50.63 -1.46
CA PRO A 644 15.28 -49.42 -1.41
C PRO A 644 16.07 -48.26 -2.03
N ARG A 645 15.45 -47.58 -3.01
CA ARG A 645 16.07 -46.49 -3.77
C ARG A 645 16.60 -45.44 -2.79
N GLN A 646 17.91 -45.17 -2.86
CA GLN A 646 18.51 -44.10 -2.07
C GLN A 646 18.00 -42.74 -2.56
N PRO A 647 17.86 -41.74 -1.68
CA PRO A 647 17.51 -40.39 -2.10
C PRO A 647 18.58 -39.85 -3.05
N ASP A 648 18.15 -39.15 -4.09
CA ASP A 648 19.03 -38.45 -5.03
C ASP A 648 19.72 -37.26 -4.36
N GLY A 649 19.11 -36.69 -3.30
CA GLY A 649 19.67 -35.60 -2.52
C GLY A 649 18.88 -35.23 -1.27
N VAL A 650 19.37 -34.22 -0.54
CA VAL A 650 18.74 -33.73 0.70
C VAL A 650 18.50 -32.23 0.62
N LEU A 651 17.24 -31.83 0.80
CA LEU A 651 16.82 -30.43 0.89
C LEU A 651 16.59 -30.06 2.36
N GLY A 652 17.31 -29.07 2.87
CA GLY A 652 17.00 -28.40 4.14
C GLY A 652 16.10 -27.20 3.89
N VAL A 653 14.91 -27.20 4.47
CA VAL A 653 13.94 -26.11 4.36
C VAL A 653 13.88 -25.39 5.70
N ARG A 654 14.10 -24.07 5.68
CA ARG A 654 13.92 -23.20 6.83
C ARG A 654 12.58 -22.49 6.73
N ASP A 655 11.71 -22.72 7.72
CA ASP A 655 10.40 -22.08 7.80
C ASP A 655 10.11 -21.64 9.25
N PRO A 656 10.37 -20.37 9.59
CA PRO A 656 10.15 -19.87 10.96
C PRO A 656 8.66 -19.73 11.31
N PHE A 657 7.75 -19.84 10.33
CA PHE A 657 6.33 -19.55 10.52
C PHE A 657 5.47 -20.81 10.56
N LEU A 658 5.77 -21.79 9.71
CA LEU A 658 5.06 -23.07 9.61
C LEU A 658 6.03 -24.23 9.92
N ALA A 659 6.03 -24.67 11.18
CA ALA A 659 6.90 -25.76 11.65
C ALA A 659 6.70 -27.08 10.87
N ALA A 660 5.52 -27.28 10.28
CA ALA A 660 5.24 -28.43 9.44
C ALA A 660 6.06 -28.43 8.13
N CYS A 661 6.51 -27.28 7.63
CA CYS A 661 7.40 -27.19 6.48
C CYS A 661 8.89 -27.16 6.86
N ASP A 662 9.24 -26.70 8.06
CA ASP A 662 10.62 -26.65 8.55
C ASP A 662 11.22 -28.07 8.69
N GLY A 663 12.47 -28.25 8.26
CA GLY A 663 13.23 -29.49 8.44
C GLY A 663 13.92 -29.99 7.16
N TYR A 664 14.29 -31.27 7.16
CA TYR A 664 15.03 -31.90 6.06
C TYR A 664 14.15 -32.87 5.28
N TYR A 665 14.31 -32.88 3.95
CA TYR A 665 13.55 -33.70 3.03
C TYR A 665 14.49 -34.55 2.18
N ASN A 666 14.16 -35.83 2.05
CA ASN A 666 14.75 -36.71 1.05
C ASN A 666 14.15 -36.37 -0.31
N ILE A 667 14.99 -36.04 -1.29
CA ILE A 667 14.56 -35.75 -2.64
C ILE A 667 14.82 -36.96 -3.53
N PHE A 668 13.82 -37.34 -4.32
CA PHE A 668 13.95 -38.36 -5.33
C PHE A 668 13.48 -37.82 -6.67
N ILE A 669 14.28 -38.07 -7.71
CA ILE A 669 14.12 -37.49 -9.04
C ILE A 669 14.10 -38.62 -10.06
N GLU A 670 13.00 -38.69 -10.80
CA GLU A 670 12.76 -39.66 -11.86
C GLU A 670 12.40 -38.92 -13.15
N GLU A 671 12.48 -39.63 -14.28
CA GLU A 671 12.05 -39.08 -15.56
C GLU A 671 10.59 -38.62 -15.46
N GLY A 672 10.35 -37.32 -15.66
CA GLY A 672 9.02 -36.73 -15.58
C GLY A 672 8.45 -36.51 -14.17
N ARG A 673 9.16 -36.87 -13.08
CA ARG A 673 8.62 -36.73 -11.71
C ARG A 673 9.68 -36.36 -10.68
N ALA A 674 9.32 -35.50 -9.73
CA ALA A 674 10.08 -35.31 -8.49
C ALA A 674 9.20 -35.61 -7.29
N ARG A 675 9.81 -36.04 -6.18
CA ARG A 675 9.13 -36.25 -4.90
C ARG A 675 10.04 -35.85 -3.75
N ALA A 676 9.45 -35.28 -2.72
CA ALA A 676 10.08 -35.01 -1.44
C ALA A 676 9.43 -35.91 -0.37
N GLU A 677 10.24 -36.40 0.57
CA GLU A 677 9.75 -37.09 1.77
C GLU A 677 10.35 -36.44 3.01
N LYS A 678 9.52 -35.99 3.95
CA LYS A 678 10.00 -35.34 5.18
C LYS A 678 10.72 -36.35 6.08
N ARG A 679 11.92 -35.99 6.56
CA ARG A 679 12.67 -36.82 7.50
C ARG A 679 12.10 -36.70 8.92
N ALA A 680 12.02 -37.84 9.62
CA ALA A 680 11.65 -37.88 11.03
C ALA A 680 12.81 -37.42 11.96
N SER A 681 14.06 -37.59 11.53
CA SER A 681 15.26 -37.11 12.20
C SER A 681 15.85 -35.89 11.46
N GLY A 682 16.63 -35.04 12.16
CA GLY A 682 17.25 -33.84 11.58
C GLY A 682 18.34 -34.12 10.53
N LYS A 683 19.37 -33.28 10.45
CA LYS A 683 20.54 -33.47 9.56
C LYS A 683 21.13 -34.87 9.81
N GLY A 684 21.17 -35.72 8.78
CA GLY A 684 21.65 -37.09 8.87
C GLY A 684 23.19 -37.15 8.90
N SER A 685 23.79 -38.15 8.27
CA SER A 685 25.27 -38.27 8.17
C SER A 685 25.87 -37.56 6.95
N GLU A 686 25.05 -36.87 6.16
CA GLU A 686 25.48 -36.17 4.94
C GLU A 686 26.42 -34.99 5.26
N ARG A 687 27.37 -34.73 4.35
CA ARG A 687 28.23 -33.56 4.47
C ARG A 687 27.41 -32.30 4.20
N GLU A 688 27.81 -31.18 4.79
CA GLU A 688 27.08 -29.91 4.62
C GLU A 688 27.00 -29.45 3.17
N GLU A 689 28.02 -29.77 2.38
CA GLU A 689 28.15 -29.48 0.96
C GLU A 689 27.18 -30.32 0.08
N GLU A 690 26.62 -31.41 0.62
CA GLU A 690 25.68 -32.30 -0.09
C GLU A 690 24.21 -31.90 0.13
N ILE A 691 23.95 -30.95 1.05
CA ILE A 691 22.61 -30.50 1.43
C ILE A 691 22.33 -29.11 0.83
N LEU A 692 21.28 -29.03 0.02
CA LEU A 692 20.76 -27.73 -0.41
C LEU A 692 19.89 -27.17 0.71
N ASN A 693 20.34 -26.10 1.37
CA ASN A 693 19.53 -25.42 2.39
C ASN A 693 18.90 -24.17 1.77
N LEU A 694 17.60 -23.96 1.90
CA LEU A 694 16.87 -22.80 1.43
C LEU A 694 15.83 -22.38 2.46
N SER A 695 15.53 -21.09 2.57
CA SER A 695 14.27 -20.65 3.17
C SER A 695 13.09 -21.01 2.26
N ILE A 696 11.90 -21.12 2.84
CA ILE A 696 10.71 -21.57 2.11
C ILE A 696 10.29 -20.61 0.99
N ASP A 697 10.57 -19.32 1.15
CA ASP A 697 10.33 -18.27 0.16
C ASP A 697 11.35 -18.33 -1.00
N SER A 698 12.63 -18.62 -0.71
CA SER A 698 13.66 -18.94 -1.71
C SER A 698 13.32 -20.22 -2.48
N LEU A 699 12.80 -21.25 -1.79
CA LEU A 699 12.32 -22.48 -2.42
C LEU A 699 11.17 -22.21 -3.39
N ALA A 700 10.21 -21.36 -3.00
CA ALA A 700 9.11 -20.94 -3.87
C ALA A 700 9.63 -20.21 -5.12
N GLN A 701 10.50 -19.20 -4.94
CA GLN A 701 11.07 -18.46 -6.07
C GLN A 701 11.82 -19.35 -7.07
N TRP A 702 12.60 -20.30 -6.57
CA TRP A 702 13.34 -21.22 -7.43
C TRP A 702 12.39 -22.14 -8.21
N LEU A 703 11.47 -22.81 -7.51
CA LEU A 703 10.70 -23.91 -8.10
C LEU A 703 9.52 -23.45 -8.95
N PHE A 704 9.02 -22.21 -8.74
CA PHE A 704 8.12 -21.54 -9.68
C PHE A 704 8.87 -20.89 -10.87
N GLY A 705 10.20 -20.97 -10.93
CA GLY A 705 10.99 -20.43 -12.04
C GLY A 705 11.13 -18.91 -12.02
N TYR A 706 10.84 -18.25 -10.90
CA TYR A 706 10.92 -16.79 -10.77
C TYR A 706 12.36 -16.27 -10.64
N ARG A 707 13.22 -17.02 -9.93
CA ARG A 707 14.66 -16.75 -9.84
C ARG A 707 15.47 -18.03 -10.03
N GLY A 708 16.66 -17.90 -10.61
CA GLY A 708 17.59 -19.02 -10.74
C GLY A 708 18.14 -19.46 -9.37
N LEU A 709 18.44 -20.75 -9.20
CA LEU A 709 18.99 -21.25 -7.93
C LEU A 709 20.33 -20.60 -7.60
N ASP A 710 21.22 -20.46 -8.58
CA ASP A 710 22.53 -19.83 -8.38
C ASP A 710 22.39 -18.36 -7.95
N GLU A 711 21.44 -17.63 -8.57
CA GLU A 711 21.12 -16.23 -8.21
C GLU A 711 20.62 -16.09 -6.76
N ILE A 712 19.78 -17.05 -6.32
CA ILE A 712 19.29 -17.10 -4.95
C ILE A 712 20.45 -17.33 -3.97
N LEU A 713 21.28 -18.33 -4.23
CA LEU A 713 22.42 -18.68 -3.36
C LEU A 713 23.45 -17.54 -3.28
N GLU A 714 23.72 -16.85 -4.39
CA GLU A 714 24.56 -15.65 -4.40
C GLU A 714 23.98 -14.54 -3.54
N SER A 715 22.67 -14.25 -3.67
CA SER A 715 22.01 -13.21 -2.88
C SER A 715 21.98 -13.49 -1.37
N GLU A 716 22.02 -14.78 -0.98
CA GLU A 716 22.12 -15.20 0.42
C GLU A 716 23.57 -15.23 0.95
N GLY A 717 24.55 -14.78 0.16
CA GLY A 717 25.97 -14.77 0.53
C GLY A 717 26.60 -16.17 0.56
N ARG A 718 25.96 -17.16 -0.08
CA ARG A 718 26.36 -18.57 -0.13
C ARG A 718 26.89 -18.91 -1.52
N GLY A 719 27.93 -18.20 -1.94
CA GLY A 719 28.67 -18.49 -3.18
C GLY A 719 29.43 -19.82 -3.08
N GLY A 720 28.73 -20.93 -3.32
CA GLY A 720 29.25 -22.30 -3.24
C GLY A 720 28.61 -23.20 -4.31
N GLN A 721 29.18 -24.40 -4.50
CA GLN A 721 28.69 -25.37 -5.50
C GLN A 721 27.29 -25.86 -5.16
N THR A 722 26.34 -25.62 -6.07
CA THR A 722 25.00 -26.22 -6.07
C THR A 722 25.12 -27.75 -6.12
N PRO A 723 24.45 -28.51 -5.22
CA PRO A 723 24.49 -29.97 -5.28
C PRO A 723 24.05 -30.50 -6.64
N GLU A 724 24.77 -31.49 -7.18
CA GLU A 724 24.55 -32.01 -8.54
C GLU A 724 23.09 -32.44 -8.79
N TRP A 725 22.43 -33.00 -7.77
CA TRP A 725 21.05 -33.45 -7.84
C TRP A 725 20.05 -32.30 -8.02
N ALA A 726 20.33 -31.10 -7.48
CA ALA A 726 19.42 -29.96 -7.59
C ALA A 726 19.27 -29.51 -9.04
N GLY A 727 20.35 -29.63 -9.83
CA GLY A 727 20.33 -29.38 -11.27
C GLY A 727 19.47 -30.36 -12.08
N ARG A 728 19.06 -31.50 -11.50
CA ARG A 728 18.16 -32.49 -12.12
C ARG A 728 16.68 -32.17 -11.90
N ILE A 729 16.34 -31.28 -10.97
CA ILE A 729 14.97 -30.77 -10.84
C ILE A 729 14.70 -29.80 -11.98
N ARG A 730 13.52 -29.91 -12.59
CA ARG A 730 13.00 -28.95 -13.56
C ARG A 730 11.96 -28.05 -12.86
N PRO A 731 12.33 -26.82 -12.48
CA PRO A 731 11.37 -25.81 -12.05
C PRO A 731 10.22 -25.66 -13.06
N ILE A 732 9.11 -25.08 -12.60
CA ILE A 732 8.00 -24.73 -13.48
C ILE A 732 8.49 -23.63 -14.44
N ASP A 733 8.30 -23.86 -15.73
CA ASP A 733 8.68 -22.90 -16.78
C ASP A 733 7.43 -22.24 -17.34
N GLY A 734 7.24 -20.95 -17.03
CA GLY A 734 6.03 -20.21 -17.40
C GLY A 734 4.87 -20.44 -16.42
N VAL A 735 4.67 -19.46 -15.53
CA VAL A 735 3.51 -19.33 -14.65
C VAL A 735 2.67 -18.17 -15.16
N LEU A 736 1.35 -18.34 -15.29
CA LEU A 736 0.42 -17.22 -15.46
C LEU A 736 -0.67 -17.28 -14.39
N ILE A 737 -0.65 -16.29 -13.49
CA ILE A 737 -1.70 -16.07 -12.51
C ILE A 737 -2.11 -14.61 -12.62
N ASP A 738 -3.21 -14.36 -13.30
CA ASP A 738 -3.85 -13.05 -13.46
C ASP A 738 -5.24 -13.05 -12.81
N GLU A 739 -5.45 -13.90 -11.81
CA GLU A 739 -6.57 -13.75 -10.88
C GLU A 739 -6.34 -12.50 -10.05
N VAL A 740 -7.21 -11.53 -10.27
CA VAL A 740 -7.35 -10.32 -9.48
C VAL A 740 -8.79 -10.32 -9.03
N VAL A 741 -8.97 -10.11 -7.73
CA VAL A 741 -10.26 -9.86 -7.08
C VAL A 741 -10.07 -8.57 -6.34
#